data_AF-A0A8I0P2M1-F1
#
_entry.id   AF-A0A8I0P2M1-F1
#
_cell.length_a   1.000
_cell.length_b   1.000
_cell.length_c   1.000
_cell.angle_alpha   90.00
_cell.angle_beta   90.00
_cell.angle_gamma   90.00
#
_symmetry.space_group_name_H-M   'P 1'
#
loop_
_entity.id
_entity.type
_entity.pdbx_description
1 polymer ?
#
loop_
_entity_poly.entity_id
_entity_poly.type
_entity_poly.pdbx_seq_one_letter_code
_entity_poly.pdbx_strand_id
1 'polypeptide(L)'
;MAQDFSRRRLLRFSGAAAASVVLAGPRAFAADGPVDMALTAEEALVPTGMLTDLLPRALATDAGRDPRFSWQVPDFREGTVQRAYQLQVATTPGGFEDDELLLWDSGKRDSADSTAVPYGGPALKPRTAYWWRVRSWSNKRSAWSEPVLLATSVEDEWEAKPLWAPAGPVMTDGTLTVRVKITAVAAGLWFRAANTSDNYMWQLRAGTTGLLRKHVCVNGTYTVLGEVRLPFAVTAGEWVDLGVTMTGATFTTTVNGTVVDTTTDSRYASGNVGLRNGGTESQTYDRVTFTAADGTVLLDDDFASDRGTFATGTVSGGVLTFPTGASSLSSYGTDDTWALLRHEYDTKAGKEIAAAILYVAATSPDPARQYVAKVWSNGTTVGYASVRSGTGTAYQAFDVTSTLRADGKANALAALCWTTSQQKFLAQLEITYTDGSRSTVASGAHWKARRQAGLLPSRGSAGSSYYTVPQEYWDLRREPVGWTKPGFDDGDWLRPAVRPAIGDLVPALIEAIRPHEVTPASVTRVADGRWLVDLGREIVGGLALQITGSAGDTVEVRLGEELNTDGTVRYQLRATNTYREVWTLRDGEQRFEHWGYRGFRWAELRTTLDLSKAVVTGRAWKLDWDDSHASFRSSDAGLDRVWELCRYSIEATRGDLYTDTPTRERGPYEGDALINQLSEYGVQRSYALARWSNDYLVRKGTWPTEYRLMCAISAWEDYLATGDDRQLAKDYDLLTAKNLTSHLDSEGLVRKAPGNTSQDLGDLVDWPAASRDGYVFTHVNTVVNAFQYAAFTALAQCAAALGKNADATTLRGRADTLATTMRATLLDRAGGRFLDGVGTTHSAQHATAFPVALGVADGLDEAVLARLGDTLAAGGTKVSVYGAQFLLDALFRLGRSDAALALLTSTATNSWLHMLDVLRATVVTEAWDPALKSNMTLSHAWASAPANAVARHILGVQVSEPGAAGFRIRPRTGSLTEVDGTVPSLRGPVSVRVRRSADTHTTLVTLPPNSRAVLEVEIGDASPKAYRVRAATPRGEGSANVESFTDLTGTVLRIGLIGSGTTEVRRKTS
;
A
#
# COMPACT_ATOMS: atom_id res chain seq x y z
N MET A 1 -24.62 37.47 51.01
CA MET A 1 -25.32 38.77 50.81
C MET A 1 -24.65 39.48 49.65
N ALA A 2 -25.48 40.03 48.75
CA ALA A 2 -25.23 41.13 47.80
C ALA A 2 -23.95 41.07 46.92
N GLN A 3 -24.06 40.81 45.63
CA GLN A 3 -24.37 41.78 44.55
C GLN A 3 -23.23 42.76 44.22
N ASP A 4 -22.69 42.56 43.02
CA ASP A 4 -22.66 43.52 41.91
C ASP A 4 -21.39 44.38 41.63
N PHE A 5 -21.26 44.67 40.34
CA PHE A 5 -20.48 45.70 39.62
C PHE A 5 -19.21 45.31 38.82
N SER A 6 -19.45 45.04 37.53
CA SER A 6 -19.08 45.89 36.36
C SER A 6 -17.61 46.19 35.97
N ARG A 7 -17.26 45.69 34.77
CA ARG A 7 -16.57 46.30 33.59
C ARG A 7 -15.39 47.29 33.79
N ARG A 8 -14.20 46.97 33.24
CA ARG A 8 -13.50 47.64 32.09
C ARG A 8 -12.01 47.26 31.92
N ARG A 9 -11.63 46.98 30.65
CA ARG A 9 -10.44 47.38 29.83
C ARG A 9 -8.97 47.12 30.28
N LEU A 10 -8.25 46.55 29.29
CA LEU A 10 -6.90 46.85 28.73
C LEU A 10 -5.58 46.34 29.37
N LEU A 11 -4.89 45.51 28.56
CA LEU A 11 -3.47 45.50 28.13
C LEU A 11 -2.27 45.39 29.12
N ARG A 12 -1.52 44.29 28.90
CA ARG A 12 -0.04 44.17 28.69
C ARG A 12 0.93 43.86 29.87
N PHE A 13 1.70 42.80 29.59
CA PHE A 13 3.10 42.47 29.92
C PHE A 13 3.50 41.77 31.24
N SER A 14 4.22 40.65 30.99
CA SER A 14 5.39 40.07 31.71
C SER A 14 5.22 39.41 33.07
N GLY A 15 5.83 38.22 33.20
CA GLY A 15 6.39 37.74 34.48
C GLY A 15 6.00 36.32 34.86
N ALA A 16 6.95 35.39 34.71
CA ALA A 16 6.88 34.01 35.12
C ALA A 16 6.75 33.82 36.65
N ALA A 17 6.09 32.73 37.10
CA ALA A 17 6.66 31.72 38.00
C ALA A 17 5.60 30.78 38.61
N ALA A 18 5.97 29.49 38.66
CA ALA A 18 5.68 28.50 39.70
C ALA A 18 4.24 27.99 39.93
N ALA A 19 4.02 26.81 39.34
CA ALA A 19 3.36 25.61 39.85
C ALA A 19 2.59 25.67 41.19
N SER A 20 1.34 25.20 41.15
CA SER A 20 0.74 24.41 42.23
C SER A 20 -0.28 23.43 41.64
N VAL A 21 -0.10 22.16 42.03
CA VAL A 21 -0.81 20.95 41.64
C VAL A 21 -2.28 20.99 42.10
N VAL A 22 -3.22 20.62 41.21
CA VAL A 22 -4.53 20.10 41.62
C VAL A 22 -4.88 18.91 40.72
N LEU A 23 -4.96 17.74 41.36
CA LEU A 23 -5.55 16.50 40.85
C LEU A 23 -7.01 16.72 40.46
N ALA A 24 -7.41 16.28 39.26
CA ALA A 24 -8.81 16.05 38.93
C ALA A 24 -8.93 14.83 38.01
N GLY A 25 -9.58 13.78 38.53
CA GLY A 25 -9.95 12.57 37.78
C GLY A 25 -11.02 12.85 36.72
N PRO A 26 -11.40 11.82 35.93
CA PRO A 26 -12.32 11.98 34.82
C PRO A 26 -13.72 12.27 35.35
N ARG A 27 -14.22 13.48 35.11
CA ARG A 27 -15.65 13.79 35.25
C ARG A 27 -16.38 13.19 34.05
N ALA A 28 -17.31 12.29 34.34
CA ALA A 28 -18.38 11.91 33.45
C ALA A 28 -19.15 13.17 33.02
N PHE A 29 -19.28 13.39 31.71
CA PHE A 29 -20.22 14.37 31.19
C PHE A 29 -21.60 13.71 31.14
N ALA A 30 -22.47 14.18 32.04
CA ALA A 30 -23.90 13.92 32.02
C ALA A 30 -24.52 14.60 30.79
N ALA A 31 -25.53 13.96 30.23
CA ALA A 31 -26.33 14.45 29.12
C ALA A 31 -27.05 15.75 29.51
N ASP A 32 -26.78 16.84 28.78
CA ASP A 32 -27.62 18.03 28.81
C ASP A 32 -28.86 17.81 27.92
N GLY A 33 -30.02 18.13 28.47
CA GLY A 33 -31.32 18.06 27.82
C GLY A 33 -31.49 19.06 26.67
N PRO A 34 -32.60 18.96 25.91
CA PRO A 34 -32.73 19.65 24.63
C PRO A 34 -32.90 21.15 24.83
N VAL A 35 -31.95 21.92 24.29
CA VAL A 35 -32.13 23.35 24.06
C VAL A 35 -32.89 23.49 22.76
N ASP A 36 -34.10 24.03 22.86
CA ASP A 36 -34.99 24.35 21.74
C ASP A 36 -34.37 25.52 20.94
N MET A 37 -33.50 25.19 19.97
CA MET A 37 -33.06 26.14 18.95
C MET A 37 -34.05 26.08 17.79
N ALA A 38 -34.81 27.17 17.65
CA ALA A 38 -35.57 27.45 16.44
C ALA A 38 -34.67 27.35 15.20
N LEU A 39 -35.01 26.40 14.32
CA LEU A 39 -34.42 26.18 13.00
C LEU A 39 -34.53 27.45 12.14
N THR A 40 -33.39 28.06 11.81
CA THR A 40 -33.29 29.07 10.75
C THR A 40 -32.11 28.78 9.84
N ALA A 41 -32.39 28.02 8.78
CA ALA A 41 -31.81 27.99 7.43
C ALA A 41 -32.05 26.57 6.88
N GLU A 42 -32.98 26.43 5.94
CA GLU A 42 -33.13 25.18 5.18
C GLU A 42 -31.82 25.01 4.38
N GLU A 43 -30.93 24.11 4.80
CA GLU A 43 -29.69 23.82 4.06
C GLU A 43 -30.05 23.51 2.61
N ALA A 44 -29.43 24.22 1.67
CA ALA A 44 -29.69 24.00 0.26
C ALA A 44 -29.27 22.58 -0.12
N LEU A 45 -30.21 21.77 -0.62
CA LEU A 45 -29.93 20.42 -1.11
C LEU A 45 -28.97 20.49 -2.31
N VAL A 46 -27.76 19.94 -2.16
CA VAL A 46 -26.68 19.92 -3.17
C VAL A 46 -26.19 18.49 -3.42
N PRO A 47 -25.71 18.15 -4.64
CA PRO A 47 -24.97 16.92 -4.87
C PRO A 47 -23.66 16.88 -4.08
N THR A 48 -23.30 15.71 -3.57
CA THR A 48 -22.12 15.47 -2.72
C THR A 48 -21.35 14.22 -3.18
N GLY A 49 -20.29 13.83 -2.46
CA GLY A 49 -19.55 12.58 -2.74
C GLY A 49 -18.98 12.52 -4.15
N MET A 50 -18.59 13.67 -4.70
CA MET A 50 -18.14 13.84 -6.07
C MET A 50 -16.88 13.01 -6.33
N LEU A 51 -16.84 12.29 -7.47
CA LEU A 51 -15.65 11.58 -7.95
C LEU A 51 -15.45 11.86 -9.44
N THR A 52 -14.19 12.00 -9.86
CA THR A 52 -13.79 11.96 -11.27
C THR A 52 -12.86 10.76 -11.44
N ASP A 53 -13.13 9.89 -12.42
CA ASP A 53 -12.37 8.64 -12.63
C ASP A 53 -12.12 7.85 -11.33
N LEU A 54 -13.16 7.78 -10.49
CA LEU A 54 -13.17 7.12 -9.16
C LEU A 54 -12.36 7.80 -8.05
N LEU A 55 -11.79 8.97 -8.31
CA LEU A 55 -11.00 9.75 -7.34
C LEU A 55 -11.75 11.00 -6.85
N PRO A 56 -11.66 11.36 -5.56
CA PRO A 56 -12.23 12.62 -5.05
C PRO A 56 -11.65 13.87 -5.71
N ARG A 57 -10.37 13.80 -6.10
CA ARG A 57 -9.70 14.73 -6.99
C ARG A 57 -8.90 13.91 -7.99
N ALA A 58 -9.29 13.94 -9.26
CA ALA A 58 -8.55 13.24 -10.28
C ALA A 58 -7.42 14.13 -10.78
N LEU A 59 -6.22 13.85 -10.28
CA LEU A 59 -5.01 14.52 -10.68
C LEU A 59 -4.28 13.60 -11.65
N ALA A 60 -4.07 14.04 -12.89
CA ALA A 60 -3.56 13.27 -14.03
C ALA A 60 -4.58 12.36 -14.74
N THR A 61 -5.86 12.76 -14.80
CA THR A 61 -6.81 12.13 -15.74
C THR A 61 -6.35 12.34 -17.17
N ASP A 62 -6.44 11.31 -18.00
CA ASP A 62 -6.10 11.39 -19.43
C ASP A 62 -6.97 12.44 -20.16
N ALA A 63 -6.33 13.41 -20.84
CA ALA A 63 -7.04 14.50 -21.52
C ALA A 63 -7.83 13.99 -22.74
N GLY A 64 -7.37 12.90 -23.35
CA GLY A 64 -7.99 12.25 -24.50
C GLY A 64 -9.03 11.17 -24.18
N ARG A 65 -9.31 10.87 -22.90
CA ARG A 65 -10.03 9.63 -22.50
C ARG A 65 -11.40 9.83 -21.83
N ASP A 66 -12.06 10.94 -22.11
CA ASP A 66 -13.38 11.31 -21.58
C ASP A 66 -13.54 11.03 -20.08
N PRO A 67 -13.13 11.98 -19.20
CA PRO A 67 -13.26 11.84 -17.75
C PRO A 67 -14.65 11.38 -17.34
N ARG A 68 -14.73 10.51 -16.32
CA ARG A 68 -16.01 9.98 -15.83
C ARG A 68 -16.38 10.61 -14.51
N PHE A 69 -17.53 11.29 -14.48
CA PHE A 69 -18.04 11.98 -13.29
C PHE A 69 -19.07 11.12 -12.55
N SER A 70 -18.96 11.09 -11.22
CA SER A 70 -19.94 10.46 -10.34
C SER A 70 -20.27 11.39 -9.17
N TRP A 71 -21.51 11.34 -8.69
CA TRP A 71 -21.99 12.12 -7.56
C TRP A 71 -23.08 11.38 -6.80
N GLN A 72 -23.18 11.69 -5.51
CA GLN A 72 -24.32 11.30 -4.69
C GLN A 72 -25.44 12.32 -4.89
N VAL A 73 -26.64 11.82 -5.18
CA VAL A 73 -27.82 12.65 -5.43
C VAL A 73 -28.34 13.16 -4.09
N PRO A 74 -28.68 14.46 -3.94
CA PRO A 74 -29.22 14.98 -2.70
C PRO A 74 -30.55 14.30 -2.35
N ASP A 75 -30.81 14.13 -1.05
CA ASP A 75 -32.05 13.54 -0.57
C ASP A 75 -33.21 14.53 -0.66
N PHE A 76 -34.10 14.32 -1.62
CA PHE A 76 -35.33 15.09 -1.80
C PHE A 76 -36.55 14.43 -1.13
N ARG A 77 -36.34 13.53 -0.16
CA ARG A 77 -37.26 12.64 0.58
C ARG A 77 -37.26 11.19 0.07
N GLU A 78 -37.99 10.31 0.77
CA GLU A 78 -38.19 8.90 0.42
C GLU A 78 -38.58 8.72 -1.06
N GLY A 79 -37.96 7.74 -1.72
CA GLY A 79 -38.18 7.42 -3.12
C GLY A 79 -37.52 8.39 -4.11
N THR A 80 -36.65 9.30 -3.66
CA THR A 80 -35.87 10.19 -4.54
C THR A 80 -35.13 9.41 -5.62
N VAL A 81 -35.44 9.75 -6.87
CA VAL A 81 -34.76 9.32 -8.10
C VAL A 81 -34.41 10.55 -8.91
N GLN A 82 -33.19 10.59 -9.44
CA GLN A 82 -32.78 11.65 -10.35
C GLN A 82 -33.52 11.50 -11.68
N ARG A 83 -34.05 12.61 -12.19
CA ARG A 83 -34.72 12.70 -13.50
C ARG A 83 -33.89 13.45 -14.53
N ALA A 84 -33.05 14.36 -14.06
CA ALA A 84 -32.11 15.08 -14.91
C ALA A 84 -30.89 15.55 -14.11
N TYR A 85 -29.83 15.89 -14.83
CA TYR A 85 -28.66 16.58 -14.30
C TYR A 85 -28.18 17.68 -15.24
N GLN A 86 -27.29 18.53 -14.75
CA GLN A 86 -26.53 19.48 -15.56
C GLN A 86 -25.14 19.57 -14.96
N LEU A 87 -24.14 19.33 -15.80
CA LEU A 87 -22.72 19.41 -15.50
C LEU A 87 -22.14 20.64 -16.16
N GLN A 88 -21.30 21.36 -15.44
CA GLN A 88 -20.49 22.44 -15.98
C GLN A 88 -19.02 22.19 -15.69
N VAL A 89 -18.16 22.56 -16.63
CA VAL A 89 -16.70 22.53 -16.49
C VAL A 89 -16.17 23.92 -16.84
N ALA A 90 -15.36 24.49 -15.96
CA ALA A 90 -14.72 25.79 -16.10
C ALA A 90 -13.19 25.67 -16.00
N THR A 91 -12.49 26.67 -16.52
CA THR A 91 -11.03 26.79 -16.51
C THR A 91 -10.47 27.46 -15.25
N THR A 92 -11.35 27.98 -14.38
CA THR A 92 -11.04 28.55 -13.07
C THR A 92 -12.14 28.18 -12.07
N PRO A 93 -11.90 28.20 -10.74
CA PRO A 93 -12.90 27.82 -9.75
C PRO A 93 -14.13 28.76 -9.70
N GLY A 94 -14.01 29.99 -10.19
CA GLY A 94 -15.09 30.98 -10.25
C GLY A 94 -15.70 31.19 -11.63
N GLY A 95 -15.16 30.54 -12.67
CA GLY A 95 -15.46 30.83 -14.08
C GLY A 95 -16.78 30.28 -14.62
N PHE A 96 -17.72 29.86 -13.78
CA PHE A 96 -18.94 29.17 -14.25
C PHE A 96 -20.03 30.09 -14.81
N GLU A 97 -19.94 31.40 -14.53
CA GLU A 97 -20.89 32.42 -15.01
C GLU A 97 -20.24 33.35 -16.05
N ASP A 98 -19.00 33.07 -16.44
CA ASP A 98 -18.21 33.83 -17.41
C ASP A 98 -18.05 32.98 -18.68
N ASP A 99 -18.58 33.46 -19.81
CA ASP A 99 -18.58 32.74 -21.09
C ASP A 99 -17.15 32.47 -21.63
N GLU A 100 -16.14 33.23 -21.22
CA GLU A 100 -14.75 32.99 -21.63
C GLU A 100 -14.06 31.92 -20.76
N LEU A 101 -14.50 31.75 -19.52
CA LEU A 101 -13.91 30.83 -18.55
C LEU A 101 -14.68 29.50 -18.43
N LEU A 102 -15.96 29.49 -18.82
CA LEU A 102 -16.81 28.30 -18.91
C LEU A 102 -16.43 27.49 -20.15
N LEU A 103 -15.76 26.35 -19.94
CA LEU A 103 -15.35 25.47 -21.04
C LEU A 103 -16.54 24.71 -21.63
N TRP A 104 -17.42 24.20 -20.76
CA TRP A 104 -18.51 23.35 -21.17
C TRP A 104 -19.69 23.42 -20.20
N ASP A 105 -20.88 23.43 -20.76
CA ASP A 105 -22.13 23.20 -20.05
C ASP A 105 -22.89 22.10 -20.78
N SER A 106 -23.23 21.02 -20.08
CA SER A 106 -24.01 19.93 -20.67
C SER A 106 -25.41 20.39 -21.08
N GLY A 107 -25.91 21.50 -20.54
CA GLY A 107 -27.33 21.80 -20.45
C GLY A 107 -28.04 20.79 -19.57
N LYS A 108 -29.35 20.97 -19.38
CA LYS A 108 -30.16 19.98 -18.66
C LYS A 108 -30.24 18.69 -19.50
N ARG A 109 -29.75 17.58 -18.94
CA ARG A 109 -29.81 16.23 -19.52
C ARG A 109 -30.86 15.42 -18.80
N ASP A 110 -31.90 14.99 -19.51
CA ASP A 110 -32.95 14.12 -18.97
C ASP A 110 -32.42 12.68 -18.84
N SER A 111 -31.66 12.43 -17.76
CA SER A 111 -31.12 11.13 -17.40
C SER A 111 -31.09 10.93 -15.88
N ALA A 112 -31.23 9.67 -15.45
CA ALA A 112 -31.08 9.23 -14.07
C ALA A 112 -29.63 8.90 -13.70
N ASP A 113 -28.69 8.98 -14.64
CA ASP A 113 -27.29 8.61 -14.40
C ASP A 113 -26.60 9.58 -13.44
N SER A 114 -25.91 9.03 -12.46
CA SER A 114 -25.10 9.79 -11.49
C SER A 114 -23.76 9.11 -11.19
N THR A 115 -23.39 8.11 -11.98
CA THR A 115 -22.22 7.26 -11.80
C THR A 115 -21.58 7.05 -13.17
N ALA A 116 -20.26 7.19 -13.25
CA ALA A 116 -19.48 7.04 -14.48
C ALA A 116 -20.00 7.85 -15.70
N VAL A 117 -20.60 9.02 -15.46
CA VAL A 117 -21.16 9.87 -16.51
C VAL A 117 -20.03 10.46 -17.36
N PRO A 118 -19.99 10.22 -18.69
CA PRO A 118 -18.95 10.75 -19.56
C PRO A 118 -18.95 12.27 -19.60
N TYR A 119 -17.76 12.85 -19.60
CA TYR A 119 -17.54 14.18 -20.14
C TYR A 119 -17.98 14.22 -21.61
N GLY A 120 -18.73 15.25 -21.99
CA GLY A 120 -19.26 15.41 -23.36
C GLY A 120 -18.95 16.79 -23.95
N GLY A 121 -17.94 17.47 -23.41
CA GLY A 121 -17.52 18.80 -23.85
C GLY A 121 -16.37 18.76 -24.86
N PRO A 122 -15.81 19.93 -25.19
CA PRO A 122 -14.62 20.04 -26.04
C PRO A 122 -13.43 19.27 -25.45
N ALA A 123 -12.56 18.72 -26.30
CA ALA A 123 -11.37 17.99 -25.87
C ALA A 123 -10.59 18.77 -24.80
N LEU A 124 -10.27 18.09 -23.70
CA LEU A 124 -9.44 18.68 -22.66
C LEU A 124 -8.00 18.80 -23.17
N LYS A 125 -7.28 19.80 -22.67
CA LYS A 125 -5.87 19.99 -22.98
C LYS A 125 -5.03 19.23 -21.95
N PRO A 126 -3.90 18.61 -22.33
CA PRO A 126 -2.92 18.10 -21.37
C PRO A 126 -2.46 19.19 -20.39
N ARG A 127 -1.90 18.80 -19.24
CA ARG A 127 -1.25 19.71 -18.28
C ARG A 127 -2.16 20.84 -17.78
N THR A 128 -3.46 20.59 -17.67
CA THR A 128 -4.46 21.63 -17.43
C THR A 128 -5.35 21.31 -16.23
N ALA A 129 -5.50 22.29 -15.34
CA ALA A 129 -6.50 22.26 -14.28
C ALA A 129 -7.86 22.77 -14.78
N TYR A 130 -8.92 22.09 -14.37
CA TYR A 130 -10.33 22.39 -14.62
C TYR A 130 -11.11 22.22 -13.32
N TRP A 131 -12.27 22.88 -13.25
CA TRP A 131 -13.21 22.74 -12.15
C TRP A 131 -14.55 22.34 -12.70
N TRP A 132 -15.18 21.34 -12.08
CA TRP A 132 -16.51 20.92 -12.47
C TRP A 132 -17.48 21.00 -11.31
N ARG A 133 -18.74 21.30 -11.62
CA ARG A 133 -19.85 21.28 -10.68
C ARG A 133 -21.06 20.61 -11.32
N VAL A 134 -21.92 20.06 -10.48
CA VAL A 134 -23.16 19.41 -10.93
C VAL A 134 -24.35 19.92 -10.15
N ARG A 135 -25.51 19.95 -10.80
CA ARG A 135 -26.81 20.02 -10.13
C ARG A 135 -27.72 18.96 -10.70
N SER A 136 -28.69 18.53 -9.91
CA SER A 136 -29.62 17.47 -10.26
C SER A 136 -31.08 17.91 -10.05
N TRP A 137 -31.97 17.17 -10.70
CA TRP A 137 -33.41 17.33 -10.54
C TRP A 137 -34.02 16.00 -10.13
N SER A 138 -34.85 16.05 -9.10
CA SER A 138 -35.90 15.06 -8.83
C SER A 138 -37.25 15.68 -9.20
N ASN A 139 -38.19 15.76 -8.24
CA ASN A 139 -39.34 16.66 -8.28
C ASN A 139 -38.96 18.11 -7.98
N LYS A 140 -37.77 18.35 -7.42
CA LYS A 140 -37.19 19.68 -7.17
C LYS A 140 -35.81 19.78 -7.82
N ARG A 141 -35.35 21.02 -8.06
CA ARG A 141 -33.98 21.32 -8.52
C ARG A 141 -33.07 21.48 -7.31
N SER A 142 -31.88 20.88 -7.34
CA SER A 142 -30.82 21.11 -6.34
C SER A 142 -30.16 22.48 -6.55
N ALA A 143 -29.45 22.97 -5.52
CA ALA A 143 -28.38 23.93 -5.76
C ALA A 143 -27.20 23.24 -6.49
N TRP A 144 -26.25 24.03 -6.97
CA TRP A 144 -25.00 23.49 -7.52
C TRP A 144 -24.15 22.87 -6.41
N SER A 145 -23.45 21.78 -6.71
CA SER A 145 -22.39 21.25 -5.85
C SER A 145 -21.26 22.26 -5.70
N GLU A 146 -20.45 22.07 -4.67
CA GLU A 146 -19.13 22.70 -4.62
C GLU A 146 -18.31 22.29 -5.86
N PRO A 147 -17.54 23.22 -6.46
CA PRO A 147 -16.64 22.90 -7.57
C PRO A 147 -15.53 21.93 -7.16
N VAL A 148 -15.27 20.92 -7.98
CA VAL A 148 -14.22 19.93 -7.75
C VAL A 148 -13.13 20.07 -8.80
N LEU A 149 -11.89 20.07 -8.32
CA LEU A 149 -10.69 20.13 -9.15
C LEU A 149 -10.47 18.82 -9.91
N LEU A 150 -10.21 18.95 -11.20
CA LEU A 150 -9.74 17.93 -12.13
C LEU A 150 -8.46 18.47 -12.78
N ALA A 151 -7.40 17.68 -12.84
CA ALA A 151 -6.19 18.04 -13.59
C ALA A 151 -5.84 16.96 -14.61
N THR A 152 -5.58 17.36 -15.85
CA THR A 152 -5.23 16.42 -16.92
C THR A 152 -3.78 15.98 -16.87
N SER A 153 -3.52 14.77 -17.36
CA SER A 153 -2.19 14.19 -17.52
C SER A 153 -1.25 15.06 -18.35
N VAL A 154 0.05 14.76 -18.24
CA VAL A 154 1.08 15.42 -19.04
C VAL A 154 1.18 14.85 -20.47
N GLU A 155 0.78 13.59 -20.66
CA GLU A 155 0.85 12.86 -21.94
C GLU A 155 2.27 12.90 -22.53
N ASP A 156 2.45 13.29 -23.79
CA ASP A 156 3.73 13.47 -24.45
C ASP A 156 4.31 14.89 -24.32
N GLU A 157 3.62 15.80 -23.63
CA GLU A 157 3.99 17.21 -23.48
C GLU A 157 4.93 17.50 -22.28
N TRP A 158 5.82 16.57 -21.94
CA TRP A 158 6.80 16.79 -20.88
C TRP A 158 7.87 17.82 -21.29
N GLU A 159 7.99 18.90 -20.52
CA GLU A 159 9.11 19.85 -20.59
C GLU A 159 10.25 19.46 -19.65
N ALA A 160 9.91 18.73 -18.58
CA ALA A 160 10.85 18.22 -17.61
C ALA A 160 11.80 17.18 -18.22
N LYS A 161 13.06 17.26 -17.79
CA LYS A 161 14.12 16.31 -18.13
C LYS A 161 14.42 15.45 -16.91
N PRO A 162 14.50 14.12 -17.08
CA PRO A 162 14.90 13.25 -15.98
C PRO A 162 16.32 13.58 -15.54
N LEU A 163 16.59 13.49 -14.24
CA LEU A 163 17.87 13.84 -13.66
C LEU A 163 18.20 12.98 -12.44
N TRP A 164 19.46 13.01 -12.03
CA TRP A 164 19.95 12.39 -10.79
C TRP A 164 21.17 13.13 -10.25
N ALA A 165 21.61 12.76 -9.05
CA ALA A 165 22.95 13.12 -8.61
C ALA A 165 23.99 12.58 -9.61
N PRO A 166 25.00 13.37 -10.00
CA PRO A 166 26.02 12.88 -10.91
C PRO A 166 26.82 11.77 -10.25
N ALA A 167 27.36 10.87 -11.08
CA ALA A 167 28.31 9.86 -10.64
C ALA A 167 29.50 10.53 -9.91
N GLY A 168 30.08 9.82 -8.96
CA GLY A 168 31.37 10.22 -8.42
C GLY A 168 32.46 10.24 -9.51
N PRO A 169 33.53 11.03 -9.34
CA PRO A 169 34.66 10.96 -10.25
C PRO A 169 35.21 9.52 -10.29
N VAL A 170 35.46 9.01 -11.50
CA VAL A 170 36.02 7.68 -11.70
C VAL A 170 37.51 7.75 -11.40
N MET A 171 37.99 6.88 -10.50
CA MET A 171 39.42 6.77 -10.23
C MET A 171 40.13 6.16 -11.45
N THR A 172 41.02 6.94 -12.05
CA THR A 172 41.91 6.54 -13.15
C THR A 172 43.34 6.58 -12.63
N ASP A 173 44.19 7.42 -13.21
CA ASP A 173 45.59 7.60 -12.83
C ASP A 173 45.69 8.37 -11.52
N GLY A 174 46.65 7.96 -10.68
CA GLY A 174 46.76 8.45 -9.32
C GLY A 174 47.49 7.48 -8.40
N THR A 175 47.49 7.78 -7.11
CA THR A 175 48.15 6.97 -6.09
C THR A 175 47.14 6.55 -5.03
N LEU A 176 47.02 5.24 -4.84
CA LEU A 176 46.32 4.62 -3.72
C LEU A 176 47.33 4.34 -2.61
N THR A 177 47.12 4.89 -1.42
CA THR A 177 47.91 4.58 -0.23
C THR A 177 47.02 4.00 0.86
N VAL A 178 47.53 2.97 1.52
CA VAL A 178 46.82 2.27 2.59
C VAL A 178 47.78 1.98 3.73
N ARG A 179 47.40 2.37 4.95
CA ARG A 179 48.08 1.97 6.16
C ARG A 179 47.39 0.76 6.76
N VAL A 180 48.07 -0.39 6.73
CA VAL A 180 47.50 -1.69 7.08
C VAL A 180 48.36 -2.43 8.10
N LYS A 181 47.70 -3.14 9.01
CA LYS A 181 48.33 -4.06 9.97
C LYS A 181 47.80 -5.45 9.72
N ILE A 182 48.66 -6.34 9.23
CA ILE A 182 48.34 -7.74 8.97
C ILE A 182 48.50 -8.51 10.29
N THR A 183 47.43 -9.14 10.77
CA THR A 183 47.46 -9.98 11.98
C THR A 183 47.62 -11.46 11.64
N ALA A 184 47.14 -11.89 10.46
CA ALA A 184 47.36 -13.24 9.95
C ALA A 184 47.46 -13.25 8.41
N VAL A 185 48.49 -13.93 7.90
CA VAL A 185 48.72 -14.26 6.48
C VAL A 185 48.93 -13.05 5.55
N ALA A 186 47.92 -12.23 5.27
CA ALA A 186 47.98 -11.18 4.25
C ALA A 186 46.93 -10.08 4.40
N ALA A 187 47.07 -9.02 3.61
CA ALA A 187 46.03 -8.03 3.32
C ALA A 187 45.87 -7.85 1.81
N GLY A 188 44.62 -7.83 1.32
CA GLY A 188 44.29 -7.60 -0.08
C GLY A 188 43.81 -6.17 -0.35
N LEU A 189 44.36 -5.55 -1.39
CA LEU A 189 44.00 -4.22 -1.89
C LEU A 189 43.54 -4.30 -3.34
N TRP A 190 42.35 -3.78 -3.61
CA TRP A 190 41.81 -3.64 -4.96
C TRP A 190 41.99 -2.22 -5.50
N PHE A 191 42.30 -2.13 -6.79
CA PHE A 191 42.32 -0.89 -7.55
C PHE A 191 41.94 -1.13 -9.01
N ARG A 192 41.54 -0.05 -9.71
CA ARG A 192 40.90 -0.11 -11.04
C ARG A 192 39.78 -1.16 -11.06
N ALA A 193 39.03 -1.24 -9.96
CA ALA A 193 38.01 -2.24 -9.76
C ALA A 193 36.67 -1.74 -10.28
N ALA A 194 36.16 -2.34 -11.37
CA ALA A 194 34.83 -2.03 -11.86
C ALA A 194 33.76 -2.63 -10.92
N ASN A 195 34.04 -3.83 -10.40
CA ASN A 195 33.21 -4.56 -9.45
C ASN A 195 34.10 -5.58 -8.69
N THR A 196 33.51 -6.43 -7.85
CA THR A 196 34.27 -7.46 -7.09
C THR A 196 34.82 -8.60 -7.96
N SER A 197 34.31 -8.74 -9.18
CA SER A 197 34.65 -9.76 -10.17
C SER A 197 35.63 -9.27 -11.25
N ASP A 198 35.85 -7.95 -11.35
CA ASP A 198 36.73 -7.31 -12.33
C ASP A 198 37.60 -6.24 -11.66
N ASN A 199 38.84 -6.61 -11.32
CA ASN A 199 39.76 -5.76 -10.54
C ASN A 199 41.22 -6.21 -10.65
N TYR A 200 42.14 -5.31 -10.32
CA TYR A 200 43.48 -5.70 -9.87
C TYR A 200 43.49 -5.91 -8.36
N MET A 201 44.21 -6.91 -7.87
CA MET A 201 44.32 -7.21 -6.43
C MET A 201 45.76 -7.47 -5.99
N TRP A 202 46.30 -6.56 -5.20
CA TRP A 202 47.63 -6.65 -4.62
C TRP A 202 47.49 -7.24 -3.22
N GLN A 203 48.10 -8.40 -3.00
CA GLN A 203 48.08 -9.14 -1.75
C GLN A 203 49.45 -9.02 -1.09
N LEU A 204 49.54 -8.22 -0.05
CA LEU A 204 50.74 -8.10 0.77
C LEU A 204 50.70 -9.16 1.87
N ARG A 205 51.70 -10.06 1.92
CA ARG A 205 51.75 -11.18 2.86
C ARG A 205 52.83 -10.96 3.92
N ALA A 206 52.47 -11.28 5.18
CA ALA A 206 53.40 -11.27 6.29
C ALA A 206 54.39 -12.45 6.22
N GLY A 207 55.61 -12.23 6.71
CA GLY A 207 56.68 -13.23 6.70
C GLY A 207 58.06 -12.64 6.98
N THR A 208 59.02 -13.52 7.30
CA THR A 208 60.44 -13.16 7.51
C THR A 208 61.08 -12.55 6.26
N THR A 209 60.51 -12.84 5.11
CA THR A 209 60.69 -12.12 3.87
C THR A 209 59.26 -11.84 3.38
N GLY A 210 58.83 -10.58 3.44
CA GLY A 210 57.48 -10.23 2.99
C GLY A 210 57.27 -10.62 1.52
N LEU A 211 56.02 -10.87 1.13
CA LEU A 211 55.70 -11.23 -0.26
C LEU A 211 54.58 -10.34 -0.78
N LEU A 212 54.81 -9.68 -1.91
CA LEU A 212 53.76 -9.03 -2.69
C LEU A 212 53.32 -9.99 -3.80
N ARG A 213 52.06 -10.44 -3.74
CA ARG A 213 51.44 -11.27 -4.78
C ARG A 213 50.39 -10.46 -5.54
N LYS A 214 50.59 -10.31 -6.85
CA LYS A 214 49.79 -9.42 -7.70
C LYS A 214 48.83 -10.24 -8.53
N HIS A 215 47.58 -9.85 -8.59
CA HIS A 215 46.54 -10.57 -9.31
C HIS A 215 45.73 -9.64 -10.19
N VAL A 216 45.14 -10.22 -11.23
CA VAL A 216 44.01 -9.67 -11.97
C VAL A 216 42.82 -10.60 -11.77
N CYS A 217 41.64 -10.05 -11.54
CA CYS A 217 40.37 -10.76 -11.54
C CYS A 217 39.62 -10.41 -12.81
N VAL A 218 39.16 -11.41 -13.56
CA VAL A 218 38.29 -11.21 -14.74
C VAL A 218 37.08 -12.13 -14.58
N ASN A 219 35.87 -11.57 -14.58
CA ASN A 219 34.62 -12.32 -14.36
C ASN A 219 34.66 -13.25 -13.12
N GLY A 220 35.29 -12.79 -12.04
CA GLY A 220 35.39 -13.51 -10.76
C GLY A 220 36.55 -14.49 -10.68
N THR A 221 37.32 -14.66 -11.76
CA THR A 221 38.47 -15.56 -11.79
C THR A 221 39.78 -14.80 -11.58
N TYR A 222 40.49 -15.11 -10.50
CA TYR A 222 41.80 -14.52 -10.20
C TYR A 222 42.93 -15.24 -10.91
N THR A 223 43.76 -14.49 -11.64
CA THR A 223 45.03 -14.93 -12.23
C THR A 223 46.19 -14.16 -11.60
N VAL A 224 47.26 -14.86 -11.25
CA VAL A 224 48.47 -14.23 -10.70
C VAL A 224 49.25 -13.57 -11.83
N LEU A 225 49.52 -12.27 -11.71
CA LEU A 225 50.37 -11.50 -12.63
C LEU A 225 51.85 -11.66 -12.28
N GLY A 226 52.16 -11.88 -11.01
CA GLY A 226 53.53 -12.14 -10.54
C GLY A 226 53.66 -12.04 -9.03
N GLU A 227 54.81 -12.46 -8.54
CA GLU A 227 55.17 -12.43 -7.12
C GLU A 227 56.52 -11.75 -6.94
N VAL A 228 56.62 -10.91 -5.91
CA VAL A 228 57.87 -10.23 -5.54
C VAL A 228 58.16 -10.49 -4.07
N ARG A 229 59.32 -11.07 -3.79
CA ARG A 229 59.86 -11.15 -2.43
C ARG A 229 60.43 -9.80 -2.04
N LEU A 230 59.96 -9.27 -0.93
CA LEU A 230 60.38 -7.96 -0.43
C LEU A 230 61.77 -8.08 0.20
N PRO A 231 62.60 -7.01 0.13
CA PRO A 231 63.94 -7.02 0.72
C PRO A 231 63.94 -6.95 2.26
N PHE A 232 62.76 -6.95 2.89
CA PHE A 232 62.57 -6.85 4.32
C PHE A 232 61.40 -7.74 4.79
N ALA A 233 61.34 -7.96 6.10
CA ALA A 233 60.23 -8.67 6.73
C ALA A 233 58.96 -7.80 6.72
N VAL A 234 57.81 -8.46 6.64
CA VAL A 234 56.50 -7.87 6.95
C VAL A 234 56.01 -8.58 8.20
N THR A 235 56.22 -7.96 9.37
CA THR A 235 55.91 -8.56 10.66
C THR A 235 54.42 -8.52 10.94
N ALA A 236 53.84 -9.64 11.35
CA ALA A 236 52.44 -9.66 11.78
C ALA A 236 52.26 -8.79 13.05
N GLY A 237 51.22 -7.98 13.07
CA GLY A 237 50.91 -7.05 14.17
C GLY A 237 51.52 -5.65 14.04
N GLU A 238 52.42 -5.41 13.08
CA GLU A 238 53.00 -4.09 12.80
C GLU A 238 52.26 -3.35 11.69
N TRP A 239 52.32 -2.01 11.71
CA TRP A 239 51.75 -1.17 10.66
C TRP A 239 52.68 -1.10 9.45
N VAL A 240 52.10 -1.19 8.26
CA VAL A 240 52.78 -1.11 6.97
C VAL A 240 52.03 -0.15 6.06
N ASP A 241 52.77 0.74 5.40
CA ASP A 241 52.22 1.64 4.39
C ASP A 241 52.41 1.01 3.01
N LEU A 242 51.32 0.62 2.37
CA LEU A 242 51.28 0.07 1.01
C LEU A 242 50.78 1.15 0.05
N GLY A 243 51.56 1.47 -0.98
CA GLY A 243 51.20 2.41 -2.03
C GLY A 243 51.16 1.75 -3.40
N VAL A 244 50.21 2.14 -4.25
CA VAL A 244 50.18 1.78 -5.67
C VAL A 244 49.97 3.07 -6.46
N THR A 245 50.98 3.50 -7.22
CA THR A 245 50.87 4.61 -8.18
C THR A 245 50.58 4.05 -9.56
N MET A 246 49.57 4.60 -10.23
CA MET A 246 49.01 4.09 -11.46
C MET A 246 49.11 5.16 -12.54
N THR A 247 49.85 4.86 -13.61
CA THR A 247 50.06 5.75 -14.75
C THR A 247 49.83 4.98 -16.04
N GLY A 248 48.69 5.22 -16.69
CA GLY A 248 48.22 4.40 -17.80
C GLY A 248 48.13 2.92 -17.41
N ALA A 249 48.85 2.07 -18.15
CA ALA A 249 48.92 0.63 -17.89
C ALA A 249 49.99 0.24 -16.85
N THR A 250 50.74 1.19 -16.28
CA THR A 250 51.86 0.88 -15.38
C THR A 250 51.50 1.15 -13.93
N PHE A 251 51.79 0.19 -13.05
CA PHE A 251 51.55 0.24 -11.62
C PHE A 251 52.86 0.11 -10.86
N THR A 252 53.25 1.16 -10.15
CA THR A 252 54.44 1.18 -9.28
C THR A 252 53.99 0.98 -7.84
N THR A 253 54.46 -0.09 -7.21
CA THR A 253 54.10 -0.45 -5.84
C THR A 253 55.19 -0.03 -4.86
N THR A 254 54.81 0.65 -3.78
CA THR A 254 55.68 0.98 -2.67
C THR A 254 55.24 0.26 -1.40
N VAL A 255 56.20 -0.15 -0.58
CA VAL A 255 55.96 -0.65 0.78
C VAL A 255 56.89 0.10 1.72
N ASN A 256 56.32 0.77 2.74
CA ASN A 256 57.03 1.68 3.66
C ASN A 256 57.90 2.70 2.91
N GLY A 257 57.35 3.29 1.84
CA GLY A 257 58.03 4.28 1.00
C GLY A 257 59.09 3.72 0.04
N THR A 258 59.43 2.44 0.10
CA THR A 258 60.38 1.80 -0.83
C THR A 258 59.64 1.27 -2.04
N VAL A 259 60.07 1.59 -3.26
CA VAL A 259 59.55 0.97 -4.49
C VAL A 259 59.98 -0.50 -4.52
N VAL A 260 59.01 -1.40 -4.54
CA VAL A 260 59.26 -2.85 -4.51
C VAL A 260 58.87 -3.55 -5.81
N ASP A 261 58.01 -2.95 -6.63
CA ASP A 261 57.54 -3.54 -7.88
C ASP A 261 57.10 -2.49 -8.90
N THR A 262 57.28 -2.81 -10.18
CA THR A 262 56.62 -2.15 -11.30
C THR A 262 55.99 -3.21 -12.19
N THR A 263 54.68 -3.14 -12.36
CA THR A 263 53.89 -4.06 -13.20
C THR A 263 53.21 -3.30 -14.32
N THR A 264 53.15 -3.88 -15.52
CA THR A 264 52.38 -3.30 -16.63
C THR A 264 51.24 -4.24 -17.00
N ASP A 265 50.01 -3.72 -16.98
CA ASP A 265 48.82 -4.43 -17.43
C ASP A 265 47.71 -3.46 -17.84
N SER A 266 47.10 -3.67 -19.01
CA SER A 266 46.15 -2.74 -19.62
C SER A 266 44.69 -3.20 -19.57
N ARG A 267 44.37 -4.31 -18.89
CA ARG A 267 42.99 -4.84 -18.86
C ARG A 267 41.99 -3.86 -18.24
N TYR A 268 42.40 -3.15 -17.18
CA TYR A 268 41.57 -2.16 -16.51
C TYR A 268 42.24 -0.79 -16.48
N ALA A 269 41.65 0.16 -17.24
CA ALA A 269 42.11 1.54 -17.34
C ALA A 269 41.39 2.49 -16.37
N SER A 270 40.41 2.03 -15.60
CA SER A 270 39.72 2.85 -14.59
C SER A 270 38.95 1.93 -13.63
N GLY A 271 38.52 2.47 -12.51
CA GLY A 271 37.65 1.76 -11.56
C GLY A 271 37.96 2.16 -10.13
N ASN A 272 37.10 1.72 -9.21
CA ASN A 272 37.15 2.08 -7.80
C ASN A 272 38.31 1.35 -7.07
N VAL A 273 38.50 1.67 -5.80
CA VAL A 273 39.38 0.97 -4.87
C VAL A 273 38.58 0.13 -3.90
N GLY A 274 39.20 -0.90 -3.36
CA GLY A 274 38.51 -1.84 -2.47
C GLY A 274 39.48 -2.59 -1.58
N LEU A 275 38.93 -3.32 -0.62
CA LEU A 275 39.67 -4.10 0.35
C LEU A 275 39.13 -5.52 0.35
N ARG A 276 40.02 -6.50 0.57
CA ARG A 276 39.67 -7.91 0.66
C ARG A 276 40.35 -8.57 1.86
N ASN A 277 39.58 -9.35 2.60
CA ASN A 277 40.04 -10.29 3.60
C ASN A 277 39.72 -11.73 3.15
N GLY A 278 40.75 -12.52 2.86
CA GLY A 278 40.61 -13.93 2.49
C GLY A 278 40.11 -14.83 3.63
N GLY A 279 39.80 -16.09 3.29
CA GLY A 279 39.28 -17.07 4.27
C GLY A 279 40.28 -17.50 5.35
N THR A 280 41.57 -17.24 5.14
CA THR A 280 42.67 -17.56 6.07
C THR A 280 43.45 -16.31 6.50
N GLU A 281 42.95 -15.12 6.14
CA GLU A 281 43.62 -13.84 6.34
C GLU A 281 42.97 -13.06 7.49
N SER A 282 43.73 -12.12 8.06
CA SER A 282 43.23 -11.14 9.01
C SER A 282 44.10 -9.90 9.01
N GLN A 283 43.46 -8.73 9.04
CA GLN A 283 44.12 -7.43 9.00
C GLN A 283 43.19 -6.31 9.51
N THR A 284 43.81 -5.18 9.83
CA THR A 284 43.14 -3.93 10.19
C THR A 284 43.73 -2.76 9.40
N TYR A 285 42.91 -1.75 9.10
CA TYR A 285 43.30 -0.59 8.30
C TYR A 285 43.14 0.68 9.13
N ASP A 286 44.16 1.55 9.12
CA ASP A 286 44.16 2.85 9.81
C ASP A 286 43.78 3.99 8.87
N ARG A 287 44.22 3.92 7.61
CA ARG A 287 43.90 4.95 6.62
C ARG A 287 43.89 4.37 5.21
N VAL A 288 42.97 4.86 4.39
CA VAL A 288 42.92 4.61 2.95
C VAL A 288 42.77 5.96 2.24
N THR A 289 43.71 6.28 1.36
CA THR A 289 43.72 7.53 0.58
C THR A 289 43.89 7.21 -0.90
N PHE A 290 43.14 7.89 -1.76
CA PHE A 290 43.39 7.91 -3.21
C PHE A 290 43.53 9.35 -3.67
N THR A 291 44.67 9.66 -4.28
CA THR A 291 44.96 10.97 -4.86
C THR A 291 45.08 10.83 -6.37
N ALA A 292 44.28 11.57 -7.12
CA ALA A 292 44.33 11.61 -8.58
C ALA A 292 45.66 12.19 -9.08
N ALA A 293 45.99 11.92 -10.34
CA ALA A 293 47.24 12.38 -10.97
C ALA A 293 47.43 13.92 -10.97
N ASP A 294 46.34 14.69 -10.90
CA ASP A 294 46.37 16.16 -10.80
C ASP A 294 46.55 16.68 -9.36
N GLY A 295 46.68 15.77 -8.38
CA GLY A 295 46.81 16.09 -6.97
C GLY A 295 45.49 16.15 -6.21
N THR A 296 44.33 15.98 -6.87
CA THR A 296 43.03 15.98 -6.20
C THR A 296 42.89 14.74 -5.32
N VAL A 297 42.67 14.94 -4.02
CA VAL A 297 42.35 13.83 -3.11
C VAL A 297 40.90 13.41 -3.35
N LEU A 298 40.72 12.23 -3.92
CA LEU A 298 39.39 11.67 -4.21
C LEU A 298 38.88 10.91 -2.99
N LEU A 299 39.69 10.05 -2.40
CA LEU A 299 39.32 9.31 -1.19
C LEU A 299 40.32 9.64 -0.08
N ASP A 300 39.83 9.92 1.13
CA ASP A 300 40.65 9.97 2.35
C ASP A 300 39.80 9.59 3.56
N ASP A 301 39.98 8.37 4.03
CA ASP A 301 39.33 7.88 5.24
C ASP A 301 40.38 7.38 6.23
N ASP A 302 40.34 7.96 7.42
CA ASP A 302 41.22 7.70 8.54
C ASP A 302 40.55 6.89 9.65
N PHE A 303 39.30 6.47 9.43
CA PHE A 303 38.49 5.64 10.33
C PHE A 303 38.40 6.15 11.78
N ALA A 304 38.74 7.44 12.01
CA ALA A 304 38.54 8.11 13.30
C ALA A 304 37.06 8.15 13.68
N SER A 305 36.20 8.14 12.67
CA SER A 305 34.77 7.84 12.78
C SER A 305 34.36 6.97 11.59
N ASP A 306 33.31 6.16 11.77
CA ASP A 306 32.84 5.30 10.70
C ASP A 306 32.04 6.09 9.64
N ARG A 307 32.70 6.46 8.54
CA ARG A 307 32.08 7.23 7.45
C ARG A 307 31.25 6.38 6.49
N GLY A 308 31.25 5.04 6.66
CA GLY A 308 30.61 4.11 5.73
C GLY A 308 31.31 4.04 4.36
N THR A 309 32.60 4.41 4.30
CA THR A 309 33.40 4.35 3.07
C THR A 309 33.47 2.94 2.52
N PHE A 310 33.50 1.92 3.36
CA PHE A 310 33.41 0.52 2.97
C PHE A 310 32.15 -0.07 3.59
N ALA A 311 31.28 -0.65 2.76
CA ALA A 311 30.00 -1.22 3.21
C ALA A 311 30.16 -2.46 4.09
N THR A 312 31.35 -3.09 4.04
CA THR A 312 31.71 -4.26 4.83
C THR A 312 32.83 -3.91 5.81
N GLY A 313 32.76 -4.46 7.01
CA GLY A 313 33.74 -4.24 8.07
C GLY A 313 33.18 -3.43 9.24
N THR A 314 33.96 -3.34 10.30
CA THR A 314 33.62 -2.61 11.51
C THR A 314 34.72 -1.60 11.81
N VAL A 315 34.35 -0.32 11.92
CA VAL A 315 35.25 0.71 12.42
C VAL A 315 35.10 0.80 13.93
N SER A 316 36.20 0.60 14.66
CA SER A 316 36.24 0.71 16.10
C SER A 316 37.63 1.13 16.55
N GLY A 317 37.72 2.07 17.49
CA GLY A 317 39.01 2.54 18.00
C GLY A 317 39.94 3.16 16.95
N GLY A 318 39.37 3.79 15.91
CA GLY A 318 40.15 4.44 14.86
C GLY A 318 40.61 3.54 13.72
N VAL A 319 40.18 2.27 13.67
CA VAL A 319 40.61 1.31 12.64
C VAL A 319 39.44 0.53 12.05
N LEU A 320 39.54 0.18 10.77
CA LEU A 320 38.60 -0.67 10.05
C LEU A 320 39.07 -2.14 10.07
N THR A 321 38.19 -3.05 10.48
CA THR A 321 38.44 -4.51 10.50
C THR A 321 37.43 -5.24 9.63
N PHE A 322 37.88 -6.20 8.82
CA PHE A 322 37.01 -7.01 7.96
C PHE A 322 36.74 -8.40 8.55
N PRO A 323 35.50 -8.92 8.46
CA PRO A 323 35.23 -10.33 8.72
C PRO A 323 36.04 -11.24 7.77
N THR A 324 36.32 -12.46 8.22
CA THR A 324 37.00 -13.48 7.40
C THR A 324 36.22 -13.75 6.11
N GLY A 325 36.92 -13.81 4.98
CA GLY A 325 36.31 -14.06 3.66
C GLY A 325 35.54 -12.88 3.06
N ALA A 326 35.52 -11.72 3.72
CA ALA A 326 34.77 -10.56 3.28
C ALA A 326 35.58 -9.63 2.36
N SER A 327 34.87 -8.85 1.56
CA SER A 327 35.45 -7.81 0.71
C SER A 327 34.47 -6.65 0.54
N SER A 328 34.99 -5.49 0.14
CA SER A 328 34.19 -4.30 -0.09
C SER A 328 34.90 -3.37 -1.06
N LEU A 329 34.15 -2.83 -2.01
CA LEU A 329 34.58 -1.63 -2.74
C LEU A 329 34.31 -0.41 -1.87
N SER A 330 35.09 0.65 -2.09
CA SER A 330 34.76 1.92 -1.48
C SER A 330 33.42 2.43 -2.04
N SER A 331 32.67 3.20 -1.26
CA SER A 331 31.47 3.90 -1.71
C SER A 331 31.80 5.03 -2.69
N TYR A 332 33.09 5.30 -2.94
CA TYR A 332 33.58 6.36 -3.80
C TYR A 332 33.68 5.88 -5.25
N GLY A 333 32.55 5.86 -5.97
CA GLY A 333 32.55 5.62 -7.42
C GLY A 333 31.35 4.83 -7.95
N THR A 334 30.56 4.20 -7.09
CA THR A 334 29.24 3.70 -7.47
C THR A 334 28.30 4.89 -7.66
N ASP A 335 27.47 4.92 -8.71
CA ASP A 335 26.36 5.88 -8.77
C ASP A 335 25.62 5.82 -7.42
N ASP A 336 25.43 6.97 -6.75
CA ASP A 336 24.77 6.94 -5.46
C ASP A 336 23.34 6.46 -5.64
N THR A 337 23.01 5.38 -4.93
CA THR A 337 21.64 4.89 -4.85
C THR A 337 20.70 5.94 -4.28
N TRP A 338 21.22 6.93 -3.54
CA TRP A 338 20.50 8.10 -3.06
C TRP A 338 20.78 9.36 -3.88
N ALA A 339 19.78 10.23 -4.02
CA ALA A 339 19.95 11.60 -4.51
C ALA A 339 19.07 12.58 -3.72
N LEU A 340 19.67 13.69 -3.30
CA LEU A 340 18.96 14.88 -2.85
C LEU A 340 18.90 15.85 -4.02
N LEU A 341 17.71 16.25 -4.42
CA LEU A 341 17.45 17.07 -5.61
C LEU A 341 16.64 18.29 -5.19
N ARG A 342 17.01 19.48 -5.64
CA ARG A 342 16.27 20.70 -5.33
C ARG A 342 16.31 21.75 -6.43
N HIS A 343 15.32 22.64 -6.41
CA HIS A 343 15.27 23.82 -7.25
C HIS A 343 14.41 24.91 -6.59
N GLU A 344 14.93 26.16 -6.61
CA GLU A 344 14.17 27.36 -6.25
C GLU A 344 13.71 28.12 -7.48
N TYR A 345 12.48 28.65 -7.43
CA TYR A 345 11.83 29.35 -8.53
C TYR A 345 10.84 30.39 -8.00
N ASP A 346 10.54 31.39 -8.84
CA ASP A 346 9.54 32.40 -8.53
C ASP A 346 8.24 32.15 -9.30
N THR A 347 7.10 32.46 -8.68
CA THR A 347 5.80 32.52 -9.38
C THR A 347 5.63 33.87 -10.08
N LYS A 348 4.67 33.99 -11.00
CA LYS A 348 4.39 35.26 -11.68
C LYS A 348 3.95 36.31 -10.67
N ALA A 349 4.69 37.42 -10.59
CA ALA A 349 4.41 38.52 -9.67
C ALA A 349 3.01 39.12 -9.91
N GLY A 350 2.29 39.41 -8.83
CA GLY A 350 0.96 40.05 -8.88
C GLY A 350 -0.18 39.14 -9.36
N LYS A 351 0.08 37.83 -9.56
CA LYS A 351 -0.96 36.87 -9.96
C LYS A 351 -1.33 35.94 -8.81
N GLU A 352 -2.63 35.72 -8.63
CA GLU A 352 -3.15 34.79 -7.63
C GLU A 352 -3.24 33.37 -8.21
N ILE A 353 -2.78 32.38 -7.45
CA ILE A 353 -2.75 30.98 -7.86
C ILE A 353 -4.12 30.34 -7.64
N ALA A 354 -4.73 29.80 -8.70
CA ALA A 354 -5.96 29.02 -8.63
C ALA A 354 -5.70 27.52 -8.38
N ALA A 355 -4.67 26.96 -9.03
CA ALA A 355 -4.21 25.59 -8.81
C ALA A 355 -2.72 25.45 -9.12
N ALA A 356 -2.05 24.52 -8.44
CA ALA A 356 -0.68 24.13 -8.72
C ALA A 356 -0.53 22.61 -8.61
N ILE A 357 -0.30 21.93 -9.74
CA ILE A 357 -0.26 20.46 -9.82
C ILE A 357 1.14 19.99 -10.15
N LEU A 358 1.75 19.23 -9.24
CA LEU A 358 3.08 18.66 -9.38
C LEU A 358 3.00 17.21 -9.85
N TYR A 359 3.50 16.93 -11.05
CA TYR A 359 3.66 15.58 -11.60
C TYR A 359 5.07 15.08 -11.33
N VAL A 360 5.20 13.89 -10.75
CA VAL A 360 6.50 13.31 -10.38
C VAL A 360 6.60 11.86 -10.83
N ALA A 361 7.70 11.54 -11.51
CA ALA A 361 8.08 10.17 -11.83
C ALA A 361 9.49 9.87 -11.31
N ALA A 362 9.70 8.66 -10.82
CA ALA A 362 11.04 8.15 -10.53
C ALA A 362 11.12 6.66 -10.85
N THR A 363 12.21 6.23 -11.49
CA THR A 363 12.27 4.90 -12.09
C THR A 363 12.68 3.80 -11.10
N SER A 364 12.21 2.58 -11.40
CA SER A 364 12.54 1.33 -10.70
C SER A 364 11.94 1.19 -9.28
N PRO A 365 10.60 1.32 -9.10
CA PRO A 365 9.93 0.97 -7.84
C PRO A 365 9.82 -0.54 -7.60
N ASP A 366 9.79 -1.37 -8.66
CA ASP A 366 9.61 -2.83 -8.55
C ASP A 366 10.72 -3.54 -7.74
N PRO A 367 12.03 -3.27 -7.92
CA PRO A 367 13.09 -3.95 -7.15
C PRO A 367 13.02 -3.72 -5.63
N ALA A 368 12.55 -2.55 -5.21
CA ALA A 368 12.39 -2.18 -3.81
C ALA A 368 11.00 -2.56 -3.26
N ARG A 369 10.05 -2.84 -4.16
CA ARG A 369 8.62 -3.02 -3.86
C ARG A 369 8.06 -1.89 -2.99
N GLN A 370 8.51 -0.67 -3.24
CA GLN A 370 8.06 0.56 -2.62
C GLN A 370 8.32 1.75 -3.55
N TYR A 371 7.87 2.93 -3.15
CA TYR A 371 8.16 4.17 -3.86
C TYR A 371 9.67 4.49 -3.90
N VAL A 372 10.05 5.43 -4.78
CA VAL A 372 11.45 5.76 -5.11
C VAL A 372 11.88 7.14 -4.58
N ALA A 373 10.95 8.05 -4.33
CA ALA A 373 11.16 9.47 -4.10
C ALA A 373 10.14 9.97 -3.08
N LYS A 374 10.64 10.68 -2.08
CA LYS A 374 9.85 11.51 -1.17
C LYS A 374 9.98 12.95 -1.64
N VAL A 375 8.86 13.66 -1.75
CA VAL A 375 8.81 14.97 -2.41
C VAL A 375 8.34 16.06 -1.45
N TRP A 376 8.95 17.24 -1.53
CA TRP A 376 8.61 18.42 -0.76
C TRP A 376 8.31 19.62 -1.65
N SER A 377 7.36 20.43 -1.19
CA SER A 377 7.10 21.79 -1.66
C SER A 377 7.20 22.75 -0.48
N ASN A 378 8.10 23.72 -0.55
CA ASN A 378 8.37 24.71 0.51
C ASN A 378 8.57 24.09 1.91
N GLY A 379 9.27 22.96 1.98
CA GLY A 379 9.54 22.22 3.22
C GLY A 379 8.40 21.33 3.71
N THR A 380 7.24 21.33 3.05
CA THR A 380 6.10 20.45 3.36
C THR A 380 6.19 19.19 2.51
N THR A 381 6.13 18.01 3.11
CA THR A 381 6.05 16.74 2.36
C THR A 381 4.71 16.65 1.64
N VAL A 382 4.74 16.53 0.31
CA VAL A 382 3.51 16.48 -0.52
C VAL A 382 3.10 15.06 -0.87
N GLY A 383 4.05 14.11 -0.89
CA GLY A 383 3.78 12.70 -1.11
C GLY A 383 5.01 11.92 -1.59
N TYR A 384 4.75 10.72 -2.13
CA TYR A 384 5.75 9.75 -2.54
C TYR A 384 5.52 9.26 -3.98
N ALA A 385 6.62 9.04 -4.72
CA ALA A 385 6.62 8.68 -6.14
C ALA A 385 7.83 7.79 -6.49
N SER A 386 7.88 6.94 -7.51
CA SER A 386 6.76 6.39 -8.24
C SER A 386 6.20 5.16 -7.56
N VAL A 387 4.90 4.93 -7.70
CA VAL A 387 4.25 3.67 -7.40
C VAL A 387 4.53 2.61 -8.48
N ARG A 388 4.30 1.35 -8.16
CA ARG A 388 4.40 0.24 -9.13
C ARG A 388 3.23 0.27 -10.12
N SER A 389 3.49 -0.21 -11.34
CA SER A 389 2.52 -0.22 -12.44
C SER A 389 2.54 -1.55 -13.20
N GLY A 390 1.37 -1.95 -13.72
CA GLY A 390 1.21 -3.06 -14.66
C GLY A 390 1.77 -2.75 -16.05
N THR A 391 1.83 -1.47 -16.42
CA THR A 391 2.33 -0.98 -17.72
C THR A 391 3.21 0.24 -17.54
N GLY A 392 4.33 0.31 -18.27
CA GLY A 392 5.17 1.51 -18.30
C GLY A 392 5.69 1.95 -16.93
N THR A 393 6.08 3.24 -16.82
CA THR A 393 6.51 3.86 -15.56
C THR A 393 5.42 4.79 -15.06
N ALA A 394 4.87 4.51 -13.87
CA ALA A 394 3.85 5.37 -13.30
C ALA A 394 4.42 6.71 -12.81
N TYR A 395 3.67 7.80 -12.98
CA TYR A 395 3.92 9.08 -12.32
C TYR A 395 2.72 9.49 -11.49
N GLN A 396 2.96 10.17 -10.36
CA GLN A 396 1.92 10.65 -9.44
C GLN A 396 1.73 12.14 -9.65
N ALA A 397 0.52 12.61 -9.37
CA ALA A 397 0.19 14.01 -9.35
C ALA A 397 -0.17 14.45 -7.93
N PHE A 398 0.34 15.60 -7.52
CA PHE A 398 0.07 16.20 -6.21
C PHE A 398 -0.48 17.61 -6.38
N ASP A 399 -1.58 17.91 -5.70
CA ASP A 399 -2.05 19.28 -5.54
C ASP A 399 -1.20 19.97 -4.48
N VAL A 400 -0.35 20.90 -4.92
CA VAL A 400 0.58 21.66 -4.07
C VAL A 400 0.14 23.11 -3.90
N THR A 401 -1.08 23.46 -4.32
CA THR A 401 -1.61 24.83 -4.34
C THR A 401 -1.45 25.54 -3.00
N SER A 402 -1.82 24.87 -1.90
CA SER A 402 -1.77 25.44 -0.55
C SER A 402 -0.36 25.58 0.03
N THR A 403 0.64 24.98 -0.60
CA THR A 403 2.04 25.05 -0.14
C THR A 403 2.82 26.19 -0.77
N LEU A 404 2.35 26.74 -1.90
CA LEU A 404 3.07 27.76 -2.66
C LEU A 404 2.84 29.16 -2.09
N ARG A 405 3.85 30.02 -2.23
CA ARG A 405 3.77 31.45 -1.96
C ARG A 405 3.41 32.18 -3.25
N ALA A 406 2.42 33.08 -3.17
CA ALA A 406 2.01 33.95 -4.27
C ALA A 406 2.55 35.39 -4.14
N ASP A 407 3.37 35.67 -3.12
CA ASP A 407 3.88 37.01 -2.80
C ASP A 407 5.10 37.46 -3.64
N GLY A 408 5.44 36.68 -4.68
CA GLY A 408 6.60 36.93 -5.54
C GLY A 408 7.95 36.59 -4.93
N LYS A 409 7.97 35.93 -3.75
CA LYS A 409 9.19 35.35 -3.18
C LYS A 409 9.43 33.94 -3.73
N ALA A 410 10.69 33.50 -3.61
CA ALA A 410 11.09 32.16 -4.02
C ALA A 410 10.28 31.07 -3.31
N ASN A 411 9.89 30.09 -4.13
CA ASN A 411 9.39 28.79 -3.75
C ASN A 411 10.50 27.74 -3.97
N ALA A 412 10.36 26.56 -3.35
CA ALA A 412 11.31 25.46 -3.51
C ALA A 412 10.59 24.13 -3.72
N LEU A 413 11.05 23.37 -4.72
CA LEU A 413 10.78 21.94 -4.85
C LEU A 413 12.01 21.16 -4.43
N ALA A 414 11.80 20.05 -3.72
CA ALA A 414 12.88 19.16 -3.31
C ALA A 414 12.44 17.70 -3.33
N ALA A 415 13.39 16.78 -3.56
CA ALA A 415 13.15 15.35 -3.51
C ALA A 415 14.34 14.58 -2.94
N LEU A 416 14.05 13.57 -2.11
CA LEU A 416 15.00 12.59 -1.59
C LEU A 416 14.63 11.26 -2.22
N CYS A 417 15.50 10.79 -3.09
CA CYS A 417 15.26 9.63 -3.93
C CYS A 417 16.20 8.49 -3.54
N TRP A 418 15.73 7.25 -3.62
CA TRP A 418 16.54 6.04 -3.53
C TRP A 418 16.14 4.99 -4.56
N THR A 419 17.11 4.50 -5.32
CA THR A 419 16.95 3.33 -6.19
C THR A 419 18.28 2.66 -6.50
N THR A 420 18.25 1.36 -6.75
CA THR A 420 19.43 0.58 -7.16
C THR A 420 19.61 0.52 -8.67
N SER A 421 18.66 1.05 -9.45
CA SER A 421 18.66 0.92 -10.91
C SER A 421 18.06 2.14 -11.61
N GLN A 422 18.55 2.40 -12.82
CA GLN A 422 18.16 3.48 -13.75
C GLN A 422 18.34 4.92 -13.24
N GLN A 423 18.05 5.21 -11.98
CA GLN A 423 18.34 6.48 -11.30
C GLN A 423 17.86 7.69 -12.10
N LYS A 424 16.55 7.75 -12.34
CA LYS A 424 15.90 8.86 -13.01
C LYS A 424 14.83 9.42 -12.10
N PHE A 425 14.86 10.72 -11.87
CA PHE A 425 13.80 11.50 -11.25
C PHE A 425 13.34 12.59 -12.21
N LEU A 426 12.03 12.77 -12.33
CA LEU A 426 11.37 13.72 -13.22
C LEU A 426 10.30 14.47 -12.42
N ALA A 427 10.27 15.79 -12.50
CA ALA A 427 9.25 16.60 -11.85
C ALA A 427 8.80 17.75 -12.75
N GLN A 428 7.49 17.95 -12.89
CA GLN A 428 6.90 19.07 -13.62
C GLN A 428 5.73 19.64 -12.82
N LEU A 429 5.79 20.93 -12.50
CA LEU A 429 4.75 21.67 -11.79
C LEU A 429 4.03 22.59 -12.77
N GLU A 430 2.72 22.43 -12.85
CA GLU A 430 1.83 23.29 -13.63
C GLU A 430 1.05 24.22 -12.71
N ILE A 431 1.20 25.53 -12.90
CA ILE A 431 0.55 26.57 -12.11
C ILE A 431 -0.50 27.26 -12.97
N THR A 432 -1.76 27.23 -12.53
CA THR A 432 -2.88 27.96 -13.13
C THR A 432 -3.23 29.14 -12.23
N TYR A 433 -3.32 30.35 -12.79
CA TYR A 433 -3.70 31.57 -12.08
C TYR A 433 -5.19 31.87 -12.25
N THR A 434 -5.74 32.72 -11.38
CA THR A 434 -7.17 33.09 -11.39
C THR A 434 -7.60 33.84 -12.65
N ASP A 435 -6.66 34.45 -13.39
CA ASP A 435 -6.88 35.08 -14.69
C ASP A 435 -6.82 34.10 -15.89
N GLY A 436 -6.71 32.80 -15.62
CA GLY A 436 -6.63 31.74 -16.64
C GLY A 436 -5.24 31.54 -17.26
N SER A 437 -4.27 32.42 -16.99
CA SER A 437 -2.89 32.24 -17.46
C SER A 437 -2.18 31.13 -16.70
N ARG A 438 -1.05 30.62 -17.26
CA ARG A 438 -0.32 29.46 -16.70
C ARG A 438 1.19 29.67 -16.62
N SER A 439 1.86 28.83 -15.85
CA SER A 439 3.33 28.70 -15.77
C SER A 439 3.73 27.26 -15.52
N THR A 440 4.86 26.85 -16.09
CA THR A 440 5.43 25.52 -15.91
C THR A 440 6.79 25.63 -15.23
N VAL A 441 7.05 24.78 -14.25
CA VAL A 441 8.35 24.62 -13.60
C VAL A 441 8.78 23.17 -13.76
N ALA A 442 9.87 22.93 -14.47
CA ALA A 442 10.26 21.61 -14.96
C ALA A 442 11.64 21.21 -14.46
N SER A 443 11.85 19.92 -14.18
CA SER A 443 13.17 19.40 -13.81
C SER A 443 14.17 19.51 -14.97
N GLY A 444 15.44 19.80 -14.68
CA GLY A 444 16.47 19.87 -15.71
C GLY A 444 17.86 20.24 -15.20
N ALA A 445 18.76 20.60 -16.10
CA ALA A 445 20.17 20.91 -15.78
C ALA A 445 20.37 22.10 -14.83
N HIS A 446 19.33 22.93 -14.64
CA HIS A 446 19.33 24.07 -13.73
C HIS A 446 19.00 23.69 -12.28
N TRP A 447 18.53 22.47 -12.02
CA TRP A 447 18.37 21.95 -10.66
C TRP A 447 19.74 21.78 -10.00
N LYS A 448 19.72 21.60 -8.68
CA LYS A 448 20.90 21.22 -7.90
C LYS A 448 20.74 19.82 -7.34
N ALA A 449 21.85 19.11 -7.25
CA ALA A 449 21.90 17.77 -6.73
C ALA A 449 22.99 17.61 -5.69
N ARG A 450 22.68 16.83 -4.66
CA ARG A 450 23.65 16.34 -3.69
C ARG A 450 23.57 14.82 -3.63
N ARG A 451 24.74 14.23 -3.64
CA ARG A 451 25.00 12.81 -3.38
C ARG A 451 24.57 12.43 -1.96
N GLN A 452 24.59 11.14 -1.61
CA GLN A 452 24.27 10.70 -0.24
C GLN A 452 25.19 11.37 0.80
N ALA A 453 26.43 11.67 0.41
CA ALA A 453 27.41 12.49 1.16
C ALA A 453 27.56 12.10 2.66
N GLY A 454 27.44 10.79 2.95
CA GLY A 454 27.52 10.26 4.32
C GLY A 454 26.28 10.50 5.18
N LEU A 455 25.21 11.12 4.67
CA LEU A 455 23.93 11.28 5.38
C LEU A 455 23.21 9.95 5.58
N LEU A 456 23.28 9.08 4.57
CA LEU A 456 22.64 7.76 4.53
C LEU A 456 23.64 6.70 4.03
N PRO A 457 24.67 6.37 4.82
CA PRO A 457 25.65 5.34 4.47
C PRO A 457 24.99 3.98 4.22
N SER A 458 25.47 3.27 3.21
CA SER A 458 25.03 1.91 2.89
C SER A 458 25.59 0.93 3.92
N ARG A 459 24.70 0.28 4.69
CA ARG A 459 25.07 -0.64 5.78
C ARG A 459 24.40 -2.01 5.71
N GLY A 460 23.35 -2.14 4.92
CA GLY A 460 22.58 -3.38 4.85
C GLY A 460 21.20 -3.17 4.24
N SER A 461 20.47 -4.26 4.13
CA SER A 461 19.09 -4.27 3.65
C SER A 461 18.13 -4.54 4.81
N ALA A 462 17.04 -3.78 4.91
CA ALA A 462 15.90 -4.12 5.77
C ALA A 462 14.90 -5.03 5.05
N GLY A 463 15.14 -5.32 3.77
CA GLY A 463 14.33 -6.22 2.96
C GLY A 463 14.55 -7.71 3.25
N SER A 464 14.10 -8.53 2.31
CA SER A 464 14.17 -9.99 2.36
C SER A 464 14.79 -10.51 1.05
N SER A 465 14.65 -11.81 0.75
CA SER A 465 15.01 -12.34 -0.57
C SER A 465 14.14 -11.82 -1.72
N TYR A 466 12.99 -11.20 -1.43
CA TYR A 466 12.02 -10.75 -2.44
C TYR A 466 12.29 -9.33 -2.95
N TYR A 467 12.95 -8.50 -2.13
CA TYR A 467 13.19 -7.09 -2.44
C TYR A 467 14.32 -6.54 -1.56
N THR A 468 14.99 -5.49 -2.03
CA THR A 468 16.05 -4.79 -1.28
C THR A 468 15.63 -3.37 -0.96
N VAL A 469 15.75 -2.97 0.30
CA VAL A 469 15.58 -1.58 0.76
C VAL A 469 16.66 -1.25 1.77
N PRO A 470 17.15 -0.01 1.84
CA PRO A 470 18.26 0.32 2.72
C PRO A 470 17.83 0.23 4.19
N GLN A 471 18.69 -0.32 5.04
CA GLN A 471 18.66 0.03 6.46
C GLN A 471 19.12 1.49 6.60
N GLU A 472 18.42 2.29 7.40
CA GLU A 472 18.61 3.74 7.40
C GLU A 472 19.51 4.19 8.55
N TYR A 473 20.81 4.21 8.28
CA TYR A 473 21.81 4.67 9.23
C TYR A 473 22.02 6.18 9.10
N TRP A 474 21.02 6.97 9.49
CA TRP A 474 21.08 8.43 9.42
C TRP A 474 22.29 9.00 10.17
N ASP A 475 23.11 9.81 9.50
CA ASP A 475 24.12 10.68 10.13
C ASP A 475 23.74 12.15 9.94
N LEU A 476 23.00 12.68 10.92
CA LEU A 476 22.45 14.03 10.85
C LEU A 476 23.51 15.12 10.95
N ARG A 477 24.74 14.79 11.35
CA ARG A 477 25.89 15.72 11.24
C ARG A 477 26.19 16.09 9.78
N ARG A 478 25.72 15.27 8.83
CA ARG A 478 25.85 15.50 7.38
C ARG A 478 24.56 16.05 6.73
N GLU A 479 23.50 16.25 7.51
CA GLU A 479 22.22 16.77 7.01
C GLU A 479 22.40 18.20 6.47
N PRO A 480 21.94 18.50 5.24
CA PRO A 480 21.92 19.87 4.74
C PRO A 480 20.70 20.59 5.32
N VAL A 481 20.81 21.06 6.55
CA VAL A 481 19.67 21.57 7.33
C VAL A 481 18.91 22.66 6.56
N GLY A 482 17.61 22.46 6.35
CA GLY A 482 16.74 23.42 5.67
C GLY A 482 16.69 23.31 4.14
N TRP A 483 17.39 22.35 3.52
CA TRP A 483 17.48 22.19 2.07
C TRP A 483 16.16 22.06 1.31
N THR A 484 15.09 21.64 1.98
CA THR A 484 13.74 21.51 1.40
C THR A 484 12.95 22.82 1.38
N LYS A 485 13.47 23.90 1.99
CA LYS A 485 12.83 25.23 2.08
C LYS A 485 13.47 26.21 1.09
N PRO A 486 12.74 27.27 0.68
CA PRO A 486 13.32 28.36 -0.08
C PRO A 486 14.31 29.20 0.76
N GLY A 487 15.29 29.81 0.10
CA GLY A 487 16.37 30.57 0.73
C GLY A 487 17.52 29.73 1.29
N PHE A 488 17.62 28.46 0.91
CA PHE A 488 18.75 27.59 1.33
C PHE A 488 19.94 27.79 0.40
N ASP A 489 21.14 27.95 0.98
CA ASP A 489 22.38 28.06 0.21
C ASP A 489 22.82 26.69 -0.32
N ASP A 490 22.67 26.50 -1.63
CA ASP A 490 23.11 25.31 -2.36
C ASP A 490 24.27 25.60 -3.34
N GLY A 491 25.04 26.66 -3.06
CA GLY A 491 26.16 27.08 -3.91
C GLY A 491 27.22 25.99 -4.10
N ASP A 492 27.41 25.14 -3.10
CA ASP A 492 28.32 24.00 -3.06
C ASP A 492 27.70 22.68 -3.59
N TRP A 493 26.41 22.68 -3.95
CA TRP A 493 25.76 21.52 -4.54
C TRP A 493 26.15 21.34 -6.02
N LEU A 494 26.16 20.09 -6.45
CA LEU A 494 26.55 19.69 -7.80
C LEU A 494 25.45 20.06 -8.81
N ARG A 495 25.86 20.20 -10.08
CA ARG A 495 24.91 20.12 -11.18
C ARG A 495 24.46 18.66 -11.35
N PRO A 496 23.15 18.40 -11.52
CA PRO A 496 22.66 17.05 -11.71
C PRO A 496 23.15 16.47 -13.05
N ALA A 497 23.26 15.15 -13.11
CA ALA A 497 23.35 14.46 -14.39
C ALA A 497 21.96 14.39 -15.01
N VAL A 498 21.77 15.03 -16.17
CA VAL A 498 20.56 14.86 -16.98
C VAL A 498 20.59 13.44 -17.57
N ARG A 499 19.49 12.71 -17.39
CA ARG A 499 19.32 11.33 -17.84
C ARG A 499 18.44 11.28 -19.09
N PRO A 500 18.53 10.20 -19.90
CA PRO A 500 17.61 9.97 -21.01
C PRO A 500 16.16 9.95 -20.54
N ALA A 501 15.23 10.34 -21.42
CA ALA A 501 13.80 10.31 -21.19
C ALA A 501 13.34 8.99 -20.54
N ILE A 502 12.31 9.07 -19.70
CA ILE A 502 11.63 7.89 -19.16
C ILE A 502 10.60 7.48 -20.22
N GLY A 503 10.70 6.25 -20.73
CA GLY A 503 9.74 5.71 -21.69
C GLY A 503 8.44 5.28 -21.02
N ASP A 504 7.35 5.29 -21.78
CA ASP A 504 6.02 4.78 -21.40
C ASP A 504 5.52 5.33 -20.07
N LEU A 505 5.58 6.65 -19.88
CA LEU A 505 5.03 7.29 -18.69
C LEU A 505 3.50 7.13 -18.67
N VAL A 506 2.97 6.60 -17.57
CA VAL A 506 1.52 6.43 -17.37
C VAL A 506 1.07 7.15 -16.10
N PRO A 507 -0.09 7.83 -16.09
CA PRO A 507 -0.61 8.43 -14.87
C PRO A 507 -1.01 7.33 -13.87
N ALA A 508 -0.59 7.49 -12.61
CA ALA A 508 -1.10 6.67 -11.52
C ALA A 508 -2.49 7.15 -11.13
N LEU A 509 -3.53 6.49 -11.62
CA LEU A 509 -4.93 6.80 -11.31
C LEU A 509 -5.35 6.20 -9.96
N ILE A 510 -4.62 6.57 -8.91
CA ILE A 510 -4.88 6.26 -7.51
C ILE A 510 -4.61 7.52 -6.67
N GLU A 511 -5.16 7.56 -5.46
CA GLU A 511 -4.85 8.63 -4.51
C GLU A 511 -3.36 8.63 -4.15
N ALA A 512 -2.82 9.81 -3.82
CA ALA A 512 -1.43 9.94 -3.42
C ALA A 512 -1.19 9.32 -2.03
N ILE A 513 -0.18 8.45 -1.90
CA ILE A 513 0.29 7.97 -0.60
C ILE A 513 0.86 9.16 0.18
N ARG A 514 0.43 9.32 1.42
CA ARG A 514 0.83 10.42 2.30
C ARG A 514 1.19 9.93 3.70
N PRO A 515 2.01 10.70 4.44
CA PRO A 515 2.36 10.33 5.79
C PRO A 515 1.37 10.91 6.83
N HIS A 516 0.76 10.03 7.62
CA HIS A 516 -0.14 10.35 8.73
C HIS A 516 0.59 10.20 10.06
N GLU A 517 0.43 11.16 10.97
CA GLU A 517 0.99 11.08 12.31
C GLU A 517 0.19 10.11 13.19
N VAL A 518 0.91 9.26 13.91
CA VAL A 518 0.36 8.32 14.89
C VAL A 518 1.00 8.64 16.23
N THR A 519 0.17 9.02 17.20
CA THR A 519 0.62 9.24 18.56
C THR A 519 0.87 7.88 19.22
N PRO A 520 2.08 7.59 19.74
CA PRO A 520 2.33 6.35 20.44
C PRO A 520 1.42 6.19 21.65
N ALA A 521 0.91 4.98 21.89
CA ALA A 521 0.18 4.65 23.11
C ALA A 521 1.07 4.75 24.35
N SER A 522 2.37 4.47 24.23
CA SER A 522 3.35 4.74 25.28
C SER A 522 4.77 4.92 24.75
N VAL A 523 5.57 5.69 25.49
CA VAL A 523 7.03 5.83 25.35
C VAL A 523 7.62 5.69 26.74
N THR A 524 8.22 4.54 27.05
CA THR A 524 8.55 4.17 28.43
C THR A 524 10.01 3.74 28.55
N ARG A 525 10.73 4.27 29.55
CA ARG A 525 12.06 3.79 29.93
C ARG A 525 11.92 2.44 30.63
N VAL A 526 12.44 1.38 30.02
CA VAL A 526 12.29 0.00 30.51
C VAL A 526 13.57 -0.57 31.11
N ALA A 527 14.73 0.07 30.85
CA ALA A 527 15.98 -0.14 31.57
C ALA A 527 16.90 1.07 31.33
N ASP A 528 18.05 1.11 32.00
CA ASP A 528 19.08 2.09 31.67
C ASP A 528 19.49 1.96 30.20
N GLY A 529 19.41 3.10 29.49
CA GLY A 529 19.73 3.21 28.08
C GLY A 529 18.73 2.56 27.11
N ARG A 530 17.55 2.13 27.59
CA ARG A 530 16.56 1.40 26.79
C ARG A 530 15.14 1.93 26.99
N TRP A 531 14.52 2.33 25.89
CA TRP A 531 13.15 2.82 25.82
C TRP A 531 12.30 1.92 24.92
N LEU A 532 11.08 1.64 25.34
CA LEU A 532 10.09 0.92 24.57
C LEU A 532 8.99 1.88 24.12
N VAL A 533 8.66 1.83 22.85
CA VAL A 533 7.57 2.57 22.21
C VAL A 533 6.52 1.54 21.79
N ASP A 534 5.29 1.73 22.27
CA ASP A 534 4.10 1.04 21.75
C ASP A 534 3.30 2.04 20.92
N LEU A 535 3.13 1.79 19.62
CA LEU A 535 2.25 2.59 18.79
C LEU A 535 0.75 2.33 19.05
N GLY A 536 0.41 1.36 19.90
CA GLY A 536 -0.94 0.91 20.19
C GLY A 536 -1.49 -0.04 19.12
N ARG A 537 -1.18 0.25 17.85
CA ARG A 537 -1.45 -0.61 16.70
C ARG A 537 -0.26 -0.64 15.75
N GLU A 538 -0.17 -1.71 14.98
CA GLU A 538 0.77 -1.85 13.90
C GLU A 538 0.45 -0.89 12.76
N ILE A 539 1.49 -0.29 12.19
CA ILE A 539 1.42 0.62 11.05
C ILE A 539 2.36 0.16 9.94
N VAL A 540 2.06 0.59 8.71
CA VAL A 540 3.00 0.56 7.60
C VAL A 540 3.61 1.95 7.48
N GLY A 541 4.92 2.08 7.71
CA GLY A 541 5.59 3.37 7.60
C GLY A 541 6.87 3.44 8.43
N GLY A 542 7.03 4.46 9.26
CA GLY A 542 8.25 4.64 10.05
C GLY A 542 8.04 5.38 11.36
N LEU A 543 9.14 5.64 12.07
CA LEU A 543 9.19 6.56 13.21
C LEU A 543 9.77 7.91 12.82
N ALA A 544 9.26 8.96 13.46
CA ALA A 544 9.87 10.28 13.57
C ALA A 544 10.32 10.54 15.00
N LEU A 545 11.44 11.24 15.15
CA LEU A 545 11.98 11.66 16.43
C LEU A 545 12.31 13.15 16.37
N GLN A 546 11.81 13.90 17.35
CA GLN A 546 12.26 15.26 17.64
C GLN A 546 12.96 15.27 19.00
N ILE A 547 14.23 15.69 19.00
CA ILE A 547 15.13 15.57 20.15
C ILE A 547 16.21 16.64 20.12
N THR A 548 16.75 16.98 21.29
CA THR A 548 17.97 17.77 21.44
C THR A 548 19.11 16.85 21.84
N GLY A 549 20.22 16.91 21.10
CA GLY A 549 21.40 16.09 21.38
C GLY A 549 22.71 16.83 21.05
N SER A 550 23.82 16.15 21.32
CA SER A 550 25.15 16.56 20.90
C SER A 550 25.60 15.76 19.68
N ALA A 551 26.46 16.37 18.85
CA ALA A 551 26.99 15.72 17.67
C ALA A 551 27.70 14.40 18.04
N GLY A 552 27.24 13.30 17.44
CA GLY A 552 27.77 11.96 17.69
C GLY A 552 26.98 11.14 18.71
N ASP A 553 26.01 11.73 19.42
CA ASP A 553 25.03 10.95 20.17
C ASP A 553 24.29 10.00 19.23
N THR A 554 23.94 8.81 19.72
CA THR A 554 23.28 7.79 18.90
C THR A 554 21.98 7.29 19.50
N VAL A 555 21.05 6.95 18.61
CA VAL A 555 19.83 6.21 18.93
C VAL A 555 19.79 4.98 18.02
N GLU A 556 20.01 3.79 18.57
CA GLU A 556 19.74 2.54 17.84
C GLU A 556 18.24 2.28 17.87
N VAL A 557 17.65 2.07 16.69
CA VAL A 557 16.22 1.85 16.49
C VAL A 557 16.01 0.40 16.06
N ARG A 558 15.19 -0.31 16.83
CA ARG A 558 14.79 -1.70 16.56
C ARG A 558 13.28 -1.76 16.46
N LEU A 559 12.74 -2.24 15.34
CA LEU A 559 11.30 -2.26 15.08
C LEU A 559 10.80 -3.69 14.93
N GLY A 560 9.56 -3.96 15.35
CA GLY A 560 8.97 -5.29 15.18
C GLY A 560 7.45 -5.31 15.28
N GLU A 561 6.87 -6.34 14.68
CA GLU A 561 5.44 -6.67 14.77
C GLU A 561 5.08 -7.18 16.18
N GLU A 562 6.03 -7.84 16.86
CA GLU A 562 5.84 -8.48 18.17
C GLU A 562 7.01 -8.29 19.13
N LEU A 563 6.79 -8.67 20.39
CA LEU A 563 7.81 -8.73 21.44
C LEU A 563 8.36 -10.16 21.61
N ASN A 564 9.59 -10.26 22.09
CA ASN A 564 10.17 -11.48 22.63
C ASN A 564 9.61 -11.77 24.04
N THR A 565 9.84 -12.98 24.54
CA THR A 565 9.38 -13.41 25.87
C THR A 565 10.00 -12.61 27.01
N ASP A 566 11.17 -12.00 26.79
CA ASP A 566 11.86 -11.12 27.75
C ASP A 566 11.38 -9.65 27.67
N GLY A 567 10.37 -9.36 26.83
CA GLY A 567 9.82 -8.02 26.62
C GLY A 567 10.65 -7.12 25.70
N THR A 568 11.72 -7.61 25.07
CA THR A 568 12.43 -6.88 24.01
C THR A 568 11.69 -6.95 22.68
N VAL A 569 11.94 -6.01 21.77
CA VAL A 569 11.33 -6.04 20.43
C VAL A 569 11.95 -7.14 19.58
N ARG A 570 11.13 -7.95 18.91
CA ARG A 570 11.63 -8.90 17.90
C ARG A 570 11.91 -8.17 16.58
N TYR A 571 13.12 -7.63 16.49
CA TYR A 571 13.57 -6.88 15.31
C TYR A 571 14.23 -7.73 14.22
N GLN A 572 14.53 -8.99 14.53
CA GLN A 572 14.74 -10.06 13.55
C GLN A 572 13.41 -10.78 13.41
N LEU A 573 12.59 -10.31 12.47
CA LEU A 573 11.21 -10.72 12.34
C LEU A 573 11.14 -12.22 12.00
N ARG A 574 10.02 -12.87 12.34
CA ARG A 574 9.76 -14.27 11.95
C ARG A 574 9.93 -14.48 10.44
N ALA A 575 9.53 -13.47 9.69
CA ALA A 575 9.56 -13.44 8.24
C ALA A 575 10.90 -12.98 7.65
N THR A 576 12.01 -13.22 8.36
CA THR A 576 13.42 -13.02 7.95
C THR A 576 13.91 -11.58 7.75
N ASN A 577 13.03 -10.58 7.63
CA ASN A 577 13.43 -9.18 7.66
C ASN A 577 14.16 -8.81 8.97
N THR A 578 15.12 -7.90 8.89
CA THR A 578 15.80 -7.34 10.06
C THR A 578 15.68 -5.82 10.11
N TYR A 579 14.91 -5.32 11.07
CA TYR A 579 14.66 -3.89 11.26
C TYR A 579 15.53 -3.34 12.39
N ARG A 580 16.80 -3.10 12.07
CA ARG A 580 17.79 -2.52 12.97
C ARG A 580 18.53 -1.39 12.28
N GLU A 581 18.53 -0.23 12.92
CA GLU A 581 19.04 1.01 12.36
C GLU A 581 19.75 1.82 13.45
N VAL A 582 20.61 2.76 13.07
CA VAL A 582 21.30 3.66 14.02
C VAL A 582 21.24 5.08 13.50
N TRP A 583 20.74 5.98 14.33
CA TRP A 583 20.64 7.39 14.03
C TRP A 583 21.68 8.16 14.83
N THR A 584 22.55 8.89 14.14
CA THR A 584 23.59 9.74 14.74
C THR A 584 23.14 11.19 14.69
N LEU A 585 23.12 11.84 15.86
CA LEU A 585 22.59 13.18 16.02
C LEU A 585 23.63 14.26 15.65
N ARG A 586 23.13 15.44 15.28
CA ARG A 586 23.88 16.70 15.25
C ARG A 586 23.63 17.51 16.52
N ASP A 587 24.41 18.57 16.71
CA ASP A 587 24.22 19.51 17.82
C ASP A 587 22.87 20.23 17.74
N GLY A 588 22.23 20.35 18.91
CA GLY A 588 21.01 21.14 19.10
C GLY A 588 19.72 20.35 18.83
N GLU A 589 18.64 21.09 18.63
CA GLU A 589 17.33 20.52 18.32
C GLU A 589 17.25 20.07 16.86
N GLN A 590 16.69 18.88 16.64
CA GLN A 590 16.49 18.31 15.32
C GLN A 590 15.20 17.47 15.27
N ARG A 591 14.62 17.37 14.07
CA ARG A 591 13.53 16.45 13.75
C ARG A 591 13.88 15.73 12.47
N PHE A 592 13.72 14.40 12.49
CA PHE A 592 13.95 13.55 11.33
C PHE A 592 13.09 12.29 11.46
N GLU A 593 12.96 11.55 10.36
CA GLU A 593 12.10 10.38 10.27
C GLU A 593 12.65 9.38 9.25
N HIS A 594 12.18 8.14 9.34
CA HIS A 594 12.48 7.13 8.32
C HIS A 594 12.05 7.60 6.92
N TRP A 595 12.78 7.14 5.91
CA TRP A 595 12.51 7.40 4.50
C TRP A 595 11.72 6.29 3.81
N GLY A 596 12.03 5.01 4.08
CA GLY A 596 11.39 3.80 3.54
C GLY A 596 10.65 3.01 4.64
N TYR A 597 9.63 2.22 4.26
CA TYR A 597 8.65 1.78 5.26
C TYR A 597 9.02 0.45 5.89
N ARG A 598 8.43 0.21 7.05
CA ARG A 598 8.49 -0.98 7.88
C ARG A 598 7.06 -1.31 8.34
N GLY A 599 6.73 -2.59 8.47
CA GLY A 599 5.54 -3.04 9.19
C GLY A 599 5.89 -3.27 10.65
N PHE A 600 5.36 -2.45 11.57
CA PHE A 600 5.69 -2.57 12.99
C PHE A 600 4.65 -1.90 13.90
N ARG A 601 4.55 -2.43 15.12
CA ARG A 601 3.87 -1.79 16.26
C ARG A 601 4.85 -1.31 17.31
N TRP A 602 5.88 -2.12 17.55
CA TRP A 602 6.81 -1.93 18.65
C TRP A 602 8.11 -1.34 18.15
N ALA A 603 8.66 -0.42 18.93
CA ALA A 603 10.02 0.04 18.74
C ALA A 603 10.81 0.05 20.04
N GLU A 604 12.04 -0.43 19.98
CA GLU A 604 13.02 -0.30 21.05
C GLU A 604 14.07 0.73 20.62
N LEU A 605 14.19 1.81 21.40
CA LEU A 605 15.17 2.86 21.21
C LEU A 605 16.28 2.70 22.25
N ARG A 606 17.51 2.44 21.80
CA ARG A 606 18.68 2.31 22.69
C ARG A 606 19.58 3.53 22.56
N THR A 607 19.79 4.23 23.66
CA THR A 607 20.53 5.49 23.69
C THR A 607 20.92 5.86 25.12
N THR A 608 21.99 6.61 25.31
CA THR A 608 22.35 7.22 26.60
C THR A 608 21.48 8.42 26.95
N LEU A 609 20.73 8.96 25.98
CA LEU A 609 19.86 10.11 26.14
C LEU A 609 18.60 9.79 26.95
N ASP A 610 18.11 10.80 27.67
CA ASP A 610 16.79 10.76 28.29
C ASP A 610 15.72 11.18 27.28
N LEU A 611 14.89 10.23 26.85
CA LEU A 611 13.81 10.47 25.89
C LEU A 611 12.52 11.00 26.54
N SER A 612 12.50 11.25 27.85
CA SER A 612 11.31 11.79 28.55
C SER A 612 10.81 13.13 28.00
N LYS A 613 11.70 13.88 27.34
CA LYS A 613 11.41 15.17 26.70
C LYS A 613 11.41 15.11 25.17
N ALA A 614 11.69 13.94 24.59
CA ALA A 614 11.65 13.77 23.14
C ALA A 614 10.20 13.63 22.66
N VAL A 615 9.91 14.08 21.44
CA VAL A 615 8.65 13.77 20.77
C VAL A 615 8.90 12.60 19.83
N VAL A 616 8.29 11.47 20.15
CA VAL A 616 8.29 10.27 19.31
C VAL A 616 6.95 10.18 18.61
N THR A 617 6.96 9.96 17.30
CA THR A 617 5.74 9.89 16.49
C THR A 617 5.83 8.73 15.51
N GLY A 618 4.79 7.89 15.43
CA GLY A 618 4.63 6.96 14.32
C GLY A 618 4.23 7.71 13.05
N ARG A 619 4.68 7.25 11.90
CA ARG A 619 4.41 7.87 10.60
C ARG A 619 3.85 6.80 9.68
N ALA A 620 2.53 6.67 9.63
CA ALA A 620 1.84 5.70 8.78
C ALA A 620 1.77 6.23 7.35
N TRP A 621 2.19 5.45 6.36
CA TRP A 621 2.18 5.82 4.95
C TRP A 621 1.13 5.02 4.22
N LYS A 622 0.02 5.69 3.94
CA LYS A 622 -1.17 5.09 3.35
C LYS A 622 -1.93 6.11 2.51
N LEU A 623 -2.95 5.65 1.80
CA LEU A 623 -3.96 6.50 1.18
C LEU A 623 -4.87 7.10 2.26
N ASP A 624 -5.50 8.24 1.96
CA ASP A 624 -6.43 8.92 2.87
C ASP A 624 -7.60 7.99 3.27
N TRP A 625 -8.04 8.11 4.52
CA TRP A 625 -9.08 7.27 5.12
C TRP A 625 -10.16 8.12 5.77
N ASP A 626 -11.42 7.71 5.61
CA ASP A 626 -12.58 8.33 6.24
C ASP A 626 -13.35 7.31 7.10
N ASP A 627 -13.36 7.51 8.41
CA ASP A 627 -14.04 6.65 9.40
C ASP A 627 -15.56 6.78 9.36
N SER A 628 -16.11 7.80 8.68
CA SER A 628 -17.56 7.99 8.60
C SER A 628 -18.25 7.12 7.56
N HIS A 629 -17.49 6.49 6.65
CA HIS A 629 -18.04 5.74 5.53
C HIS A 629 -18.65 4.38 5.90
N ALA A 630 -18.22 3.78 7.00
CA ALA A 630 -18.72 2.50 7.46
C ALA A 630 -18.82 2.43 8.98
N SER A 631 -19.81 1.69 9.47
CA SER A 631 -19.96 1.42 10.90
C SER A 631 -20.54 0.03 11.13
N PHE A 632 -20.23 -0.55 12.28
CA PHE A 632 -20.82 -1.81 12.70
C PHE A 632 -20.86 -1.92 14.23
N ARG A 633 -21.97 -2.42 14.74
CA ARG A 633 -22.18 -2.81 16.13
C ARG A 633 -23.18 -3.94 16.19
N SER A 634 -23.01 -4.84 17.15
CA SER A 634 -23.92 -5.96 17.36
C SER A 634 -24.19 -6.24 18.84
N SER A 635 -25.00 -7.25 19.11
CA SER A 635 -25.20 -7.83 20.45
C SER A 635 -24.04 -8.73 20.89
N ASP A 636 -23.03 -8.98 20.04
CA ASP A 636 -21.83 -9.76 20.36
C ASP A 636 -20.58 -8.87 20.30
N ALA A 637 -20.02 -8.55 21.46
CA ALA A 637 -18.84 -7.69 21.54
C ALA A 637 -17.59 -8.33 20.92
N GLY A 638 -17.51 -9.66 20.83
CA GLY A 638 -16.44 -10.36 20.14
C GLY A 638 -16.49 -10.11 18.64
N LEU A 639 -17.68 -10.15 18.04
CA LEU A 639 -17.89 -9.84 16.62
C LEU A 639 -17.50 -8.39 16.30
N ASP A 640 -17.87 -7.43 17.15
CA ASP A 640 -17.52 -6.02 16.98
C ASP A 640 -15.99 -5.83 16.97
N ARG A 641 -15.26 -6.54 17.85
CA ARG A 641 -13.79 -6.53 17.88
C ARG A 641 -13.17 -7.15 16.63
N VAL A 642 -13.75 -8.23 16.11
CA VAL A 642 -13.28 -8.90 14.89
C VAL A 642 -13.49 -8.00 13.67
N TRP A 643 -14.66 -7.35 13.56
CA TRP A 643 -14.91 -6.39 12.50
C TRP A 643 -13.91 -5.24 12.53
N GLU A 644 -13.65 -4.65 13.70
CA GLU A 644 -12.68 -3.54 13.84
C GLU A 644 -11.25 -3.97 13.51
N LEU A 645 -10.82 -5.17 13.90
CA LEU A 645 -9.51 -5.72 13.49
C LEU A 645 -9.40 -5.76 11.97
N CYS A 646 -10.40 -6.34 11.30
CA CYS A 646 -10.37 -6.51 9.84
C CYS A 646 -10.53 -5.18 9.10
N ARG A 647 -11.38 -4.26 9.58
CA ARG A 647 -11.54 -2.90 9.04
C ARG A 647 -10.24 -2.11 9.13
N TYR A 648 -9.61 -2.09 10.32
CA TYR A 648 -8.32 -1.42 10.51
C TYR A 648 -7.21 -2.07 9.68
N SER A 649 -7.24 -3.39 9.50
CA SER A 649 -6.26 -4.07 8.65
C SER A 649 -6.31 -3.55 7.22
N ILE A 650 -7.50 -3.38 6.65
CA ILE A 650 -7.66 -2.77 5.33
C ILE A 650 -7.09 -1.36 5.33
N GLU A 651 -7.45 -0.51 6.29
CA GLU A 651 -6.94 0.86 6.42
C GLU A 651 -5.39 0.92 6.47
N ALA A 652 -4.78 0.06 7.30
CA ALA A 652 -3.35 0.09 7.57
C ALA A 652 -2.50 -0.35 6.37
N THR A 653 -3.06 -1.16 5.46
CA THR A 653 -2.33 -1.74 4.32
C THR A 653 -2.66 -1.09 2.97
N ARG A 654 -3.33 0.08 2.95
CA ARG A 654 -3.64 0.84 1.71
C ARG A 654 -2.40 1.56 1.18
N GLY A 655 -1.54 0.81 0.50
CA GLY A 655 -0.32 1.30 -0.14
C GLY A 655 -0.48 1.57 -1.63
N ASP A 656 0.55 1.25 -2.42
CA ASP A 656 0.55 1.48 -3.87
C ASP A 656 -0.20 0.42 -4.69
N LEU A 657 -0.31 -0.79 -4.14
CA LEU A 657 -1.07 -1.93 -4.65
C LEU A 657 -1.65 -2.68 -3.44
N TYR A 658 -2.65 -3.52 -3.66
CA TYR A 658 -3.00 -4.55 -2.70
C TYR A 658 -1.87 -5.59 -2.64
N THR A 659 -1.03 -5.47 -1.63
CA THR A 659 0.04 -6.43 -1.34
C THR A 659 -0.37 -7.43 -0.28
N ASP A 660 0.21 -8.62 -0.34
CA ASP A 660 0.10 -9.67 0.67
C ASP A 660 0.45 -9.15 2.08
N THR A 661 1.66 -8.61 2.22
CA THR A 661 2.18 -8.05 3.48
C THR A 661 3.09 -6.85 3.22
N PRO A 662 3.07 -5.80 4.07
CA PRO A 662 4.05 -4.72 4.03
C PRO A 662 5.46 -5.16 4.50
N THR A 663 5.62 -6.39 4.98
CA THR A 663 6.85 -6.88 5.62
C THR A 663 7.67 -7.79 4.70
N ARG A 664 7.28 -9.07 4.54
CA ARG A 664 8.14 -10.09 3.91
C ARG A 664 8.32 -9.93 2.41
N GLU A 665 7.20 -9.97 1.68
CA GLU A 665 7.25 -10.06 0.21
C GLU A 665 6.86 -8.74 -0.42
N ARG A 666 5.87 -8.02 0.10
CA ARG A 666 5.31 -6.81 -0.54
C ARG A 666 4.83 -7.09 -1.95
N GLY A 667 4.39 -8.31 -2.23
CA GLY A 667 3.93 -8.75 -3.55
C GLY A 667 2.41 -8.60 -3.68
N PRO A 668 1.90 -8.11 -4.81
CA PRO A 668 0.48 -8.26 -5.10
C PRO A 668 0.20 -9.69 -5.55
N TYR A 669 -0.80 -10.33 -4.93
CA TYR A 669 -1.29 -11.66 -5.31
C TYR A 669 -2.79 -11.59 -5.54
N GLU A 670 -3.32 -12.32 -6.53
CA GLU A 670 -4.72 -12.22 -6.92
C GLU A 670 -5.69 -12.67 -5.82
N GLY A 671 -5.32 -13.69 -5.03
CA GLY A 671 -6.10 -14.14 -3.87
C GLY A 671 -6.27 -13.05 -2.82
N ASP A 672 -5.16 -12.42 -2.45
CA ASP A 672 -5.11 -11.28 -1.54
C ASP A 672 -5.88 -10.08 -2.08
N ALA A 673 -5.70 -9.76 -3.35
CA ALA A 673 -6.33 -8.62 -4.00
C ALA A 673 -7.86 -8.75 -4.04
N LEU A 674 -8.39 -9.94 -4.31
CA LEU A 674 -9.85 -10.17 -4.30
C LEU A 674 -10.43 -9.97 -2.89
N ILE A 675 -9.80 -10.53 -1.85
CA ILE A 675 -10.30 -10.37 -0.47
C ILE A 675 -10.16 -8.91 -0.01
N ASN A 676 -9.05 -8.24 -0.35
CA ASN A 676 -8.87 -6.82 -0.07
C ASN A 676 -9.93 -5.97 -0.75
N GLN A 677 -10.20 -6.20 -2.03
CA GLN A 677 -11.23 -5.49 -2.80
C GLN A 677 -12.61 -5.63 -2.14
N LEU A 678 -13.04 -6.86 -1.87
CA LEU A 678 -14.34 -7.12 -1.24
C LEU A 678 -14.44 -6.45 0.13
N SER A 679 -13.35 -6.47 0.91
CA SER A 679 -13.27 -5.88 2.24
C SER A 679 -13.29 -4.36 2.19
N GLU A 680 -12.46 -3.74 1.35
CA GLU A 680 -12.43 -2.28 1.19
C GLU A 680 -13.78 -1.76 0.71
N TYR A 681 -14.43 -2.42 -0.26
CA TYR A 681 -15.76 -2.01 -0.73
C TYR A 681 -16.84 -2.12 0.37
N GLY A 682 -16.62 -2.96 1.38
CA GLY A 682 -17.49 -3.09 2.54
C GLY A 682 -17.24 -2.05 3.64
N VAL A 683 -16.09 -1.36 3.65
CA VAL A 683 -15.69 -0.46 4.74
C VAL A 683 -15.24 0.95 4.31
N GLN A 684 -15.08 1.20 3.01
CA GLN A 684 -14.58 2.45 2.48
C GLN A 684 -15.21 2.75 1.11
N ARG A 685 -15.59 4.01 0.84
CA ARG A 685 -16.08 4.42 -0.48
C ARG A 685 -14.90 4.74 -1.42
N SER A 686 -14.05 3.74 -1.69
CA SER A 686 -12.87 3.85 -2.55
C SER A 686 -12.74 2.65 -3.48
N TYR A 687 -12.40 2.92 -4.74
CA TYR A 687 -12.47 1.94 -5.84
C TYR A 687 -11.20 1.90 -6.70
N ALA A 688 -10.46 3.01 -6.76
CA ALA A 688 -9.32 3.17 -7.66
C ALA A 688 -8.16 2.20 -7.37
N LEU A 689 -7.87 1.93 -6.09
CA LEU A 689 -6.76 1.04 -5.71
C LEU A 689 -7.02 -0.42 -6.11
N ALA A 690 -8.27 -0.90 -5.97
CA ALA A 690 -8.66 -2.23 -6.44
C ALA A 690 -8.49 -2.38 -7.95
N ARG A 691 -8.98 -1.38 -8.71
CA ARG A 691 -8.82 -1.34 -10.16
C ARG A 691 -7.35 -1.31 -10.59
N TRP A 692 -6.54 -0.47 -9.93
CA TRP A 692 -5.10 -0.37 -10.19
C TRP A 692 -4.35 -1.68 -9.90
N SER A 693 -4.71 -2.35 -8.79
CA SER A 693 -4.13 -3.64 -8.41
C SER A 693 -4.50 -4.76 -9.39
N ASN A 694 -5.74 -4.79 -9.87
CA ASN A 694 -6.16 -5.76 -10.88
C ASN A 694 -5.52 -5.48 -12.26
N ASP A 695 -5.35 -4.21 -12.66
CA ASP A 695 -4.60 -3.85 -13.90
C ASP A 695 -3.13 -4.32 -13.83
N TYR A 696 -2.51 -4.25 -12.66
CA TYR A 696 -1.19 -4.84 -12.41
C TYR A 696 -1.21 -6.36 -12.59
N LEU A 697 -2.07 -7.05 -11.84
CA LEU A 697 -2.12 -8.52 -11.79
C LEU A 697 -2.58 -9.15 -13.10
N VAL A 698 -3.39 -8.44 -13.90
CA VAL A 698 -3.80 -8.98 -15.18
C VAL A 698 -2.63 -9.11 -16.15
N ARG A 699 -1.60 -8.26 -16.00
CA ARG A 699 -0.38 -8.23 -16.84
C ARG A 699 0.82 -8.92 -16.19
N LYS A 700 0.92 -8.85 -14.86
CA LYS A 700 1.98 -9.41 -14.03
C LYS A 700 1.39 -10.43 -13.06
N GLY A 701 0.72 -11.44 -13.61
CA GLY A 701 0.04 -12.47 -12.83
C GLY A 701 1.01 -13.31 -12.01
N THR A 702 0.50 -13.89 -10.93
CA THR A 702 1.30 -14.72 -10.03
C THR A 702 1.04 -16.22 -10.24
N TRP A 703 1.78 -17.04 -9.49
CA TRP A 703 1.36 -18.41 -9.17
C TRP A 703 0.37 -18.32 -8.00
N PRO A 704 -0.61 -19.21 -7.80
CA PRO A 704 -0.96 -20.50 -8.42
C PRO A 704 -1.94 -20.45 -9.61
N THR A 705 -2.38 -21.63 -10.06
CA THR A 705 -3.43 -21.84 -11.06
C THR A 705 -4.71 -21.04 -10.77
N GLU A 706 -5.24 -21.09 -9.55
CA GLU A 706 -6.54 -20.51 -9.22
C GLU A 706 -6.52 -18.97 -9.25
N TYR A 707 -5.38 -18.36 -8.92
CA TYR A 707 -5.25 -16.92 -8.73
C TYR A 707 -5.50 -16.14 -10.02
N ARG A 708 -4.99 -16.61 -11.16
CA ARG A 708 -5.24 -15.94 -12.45
C ARG A 708 -6.73 -15.86 -12.81
N LEU A 709 -7.55 -16.79 -12.31
CA LEU A 709 -8.99 -16.84 -12.57
C LEU A 709 -9.75 -15.76 -11.80
N MET A 710 -9.19 -15.28 -10.69
CA MET A 710 -9.80 -14.25 -9.84
C MET A 710 -9.79 -12.86 -10.47
N CYS A 711 -8.87 -12.58 -11.41
CA CYS A 711 -8.84 -11.28 -12.12
C CYS A 711 -10.18 -10.94 -12.79
N ALA A 712 -10.85 -11.96 -13.35
CA ALA A 712 -12.17 -11.79 -13.98
C ALA A 712 -13.28 -11.51 -12.96
N ILE A 713 -13.20 -12.16 -11.80
CA ILE A 713 -14.14 -11.96 -10.68
C ILE A 713 -13.97 -10.53 -10.16
N SER A 714 -12.73 -10.11 -9.87
CA SER A 714 -12.41 -8.75 -9.43
C SER A 714 -12.85 -7.67 -10.42
N ALA A 715 -12.70 -7.91 -11.73
CA ALA A 715 -13.15 -6.99 -12.77
C ALA A 715 -14.68 -6.84 -12.80
N TRP A 716 -15.42 -7.93 -12.59
CA TRP A 716 -16.87 -7.89 -12.51
C TRP A 716 -17.38 -7.16 -11.26
N GLU A 717 -16.78 -7.44 -10.09
CA GLU A 717 -17.10 -6.73 -8.83
C GLU A 717 -16.81 -5.23 -8.93
N ASP A 718 -15.71 -4.85 -9.61
CA ASP A 718 -15.40 -3.46 -9.89
C ASP A 718 -16.46 -2.79 -10.77
N TYR A 719 -16.88 -3.44 -11.86
CA TYR A 719 -17.93 -2.91 -12.73
C TYR A 719 -19.29 -2.80 -12.01
N LEU A 720 -19.65 -3.79 -11.19
CA LEU A 720 -20.87 -3.72 -10.37
C LEU A 720 -20.84 -2.53 -9.41
N ALA A 721 -19.72 -2.33 -8.70
CA ALA A 721 -19.59 -1.23 -7.75
C ALA A 721 -19.56 0.14 -8.43
N THR A 722 -18.92 0.25 -9.60
CA THR A 722 -18.58 1.56 -10.20
C THR A 722 -19.46 1.96 -11.38
N GLY A 723 -19.94 0.99 -12.16
CA GLY A 723 -20.62 1.20 -13.43
C GLY A 723 -19.70 1.71 -14.55
N ASP A 724 -18.39 1.83 -14.31
CA ASP A 724 -17.41 2.26 -15.30
C ASP A 724 -16.80 1.03 -16.01
N ASP A 725 -17.16 0.85 -17.27
CA ASP A 725 -16.79 -0.28 -18.11
C ASP A 725 -15.44 -0.11 -18.83
N ARG A 726 -14.80 1.07 -18.76
CA ARG A 726 -13.61 1.37 -19.58
C ARG A 726 -12.45 0.41 -19.32
N GLN A 727 -12.17 0.10 -18.05
CA GLN A 727 -11.10 -0.84 -17.72
C GLN A 727 -11.47 -2.26 -18.14
N LEU A 728 -12.73 -2.64 -17.92
CA LEU A 728 -13.24 -3.94 -18.33
C LEU A 728 -13.12 -4.12 -19.85
N ALA A 729 -13.50 -3.11 -20.64
CA ALA A 729 -13.38 -3.09 -22.09
C ALA A 729 -11.91 -3.19 -22.55
N LYS A 730 -11.01 -2.44 -21.90
CA LYS A 730 -9.56 -2.44 -22.18
C LYS A 730 -8.94 -3.82 -21.96
N ASP A 731 -9.33 -4.53 -20.91
CA ASP A 731 -8.65 -5.75 -20.45
C ASP A 731 -9.39 -7.05 -20.77
N TYR A 732 -10.57 -6.99 -21.38
CA TYR A 732 -11.43 -8.17 -21.62
C TYR A 732 -10.69 -9.34 -22.28
N ASP A 733 -9.85 -9.07 -23.29
CA ASP A 733 -9.11 -10.11 -24.00
C ASP A 733 -8.03 -10.75 -23.10
N LEU A 734 -7.37 -9.96 -22.24
CA LEU A 734 -6.40 -10.46 -21.26
C LEU A 734 -7.09 -11.31 -20.18
N LEU A 735 -8.25 -10.86 -19.70
CA LEU A 735 -9.06 -11.61 -18.73
C LEU A 735 -9.52 -12.95 -19.33
N THR A 736 -9.91 -12.96 -20.60
CA THR A 736 -10.29 -14.18 -21.32
C THR A 736 -9.11 -15.13 -21.48
N ALA A 737 -7.93 -14.61 -21.83
CA ALA A 737 -6.71 -15.40 -22.03
C ALA A 737 -6.18 -16.09 -20.77
N LYS A 738 -6.52 -15.61 -19.56
CA LYS A 738 -6.11 -16.24 -18.30
C LYS A 738 -6.85 -17.54 -17.95
N ASN A 739 -7.96 -17.85 -18.63
CA ASN A 739 -8.75 -19.05 -18.33
C ASN A 739 -8.05 -20.34 -18.74
N LEU A 740 -8.44 -21.44 -18.12
CA LEU A 740 -7.90 -22.77 -18.36
C LEU A 740 -8.63 -23.49 -19.50
N THR A 741 -9.09 -22.76 -20.52
CA THR A 741 -9.85 -23.34 -21.64
C THR A 741 -9.04 -24.43 -22.38
N SER A 742 -7.72 -24.26 -22.49
CA SER A 742 -6.81 -25.24 -23.09
C SER A 742 -6.63 -26.52 -22.26
N HIS A 743 -7.08 -26.51 -21.00
CA HIS A 743 -7.01 -27.65 -20.09
C HIS A 743 -8.37 -28.33 -19.88
N LEU A 744 -9.41 -27.92 -20.59
CA LEU A 744 -10.70 -28.59 -20.51
C LEU A 744 -10.63 -29.94 -21.24
N ASP A 745 -11.07 -31.00 -20.57
CA ASP A 745 -11.30 -32.29 -21.21
C ASP A 745 -12.63 -32.33 -21.98
N SER A 746 -12.96 -33.49 -22.56
CA SER A 746 -14.19 -33.67 -23.34
C SER A 746 -15.48 -33.54 -22.51
N GLU A 747 -15.40 -33.65 -21.19
CA GLU A 747 -16.54 -33.48 -20.27
C GLU A 747 -16.64 -32.05 -19.74
N GLY A 748 -15.68 -31.20 -20.12
CA GLY A 748 -15.60 -29.79 -19.74
C GLY A 748 -14.94 -29.55 -18.38
N LEU A 749 -14.31 -30.56 -17.77
CA LEU A 749 -13.54 -30.38 -16.52
C LEU A 749 -12.12 -29.92 -16.85
N VAL A 750 -11.58 -29.04 -16.01
CA VAL A 750 -10.15 -28.73 -16.03
C VAL A 750 -9.37 -29.97 -15.60
N ARG A 751 -8.59 -30.51 -16.53
CA ARG A 751 -7.70 -31.65 -16.35
C ARG A 751 -6.26 -31.25 -16.67
N LYS A 752 -5.41 -31.27 -15.65
CA LYS A 752 -3.97 -30.98 -15.79
C LYS A 752 -3.15 -31.74 -14.76
N ALA A 753 -1.82 -31.65 -14.80
CA ALA A 753 -1.02 -32.16 -13.69
C ALA A 753 -1.33 -31.37 -12.41
N PRO A 754 -1.57 -32.04 -11.25
CA PRO A 754 -1.93 -31.35 -10.02
C PRO A 754 -0.88 -30.37 -9.50
N GLY A 755 0.41 -30.61 -9.82
CA GLY A 755 1.56 -29.79 -9.46
C GLY A 755 1.42 -29.00 -8.16
N ASN A 756 1.69 -29.61 -7.00
CA ASN A 756 1.58 -28.93 -5.69
C ASN A 756 2.79 -28.00 -5.39
N THR A 757 3.33 -27.35 -6.41
CA THR A 757 4.56 -26.56 -6.37
C THR A 757 4.24 -25.07 -6.41
N SER A 758 5.12 -24.23 -5.86
CA SER A 758 5.08 -22.77 -6.05
C SER A 758 5.61 -22.36 -7.42
N GLN A 759 5.09 -22.99 -8.48
CA GLN A 759 5.45 -22.74 -9.87
C GLN A 759 4.20 -22.36 -10.67
N ASP A 760 4.42 -21.86 -11.88
CA ASP A 760 3.34 -21.54 -12.79
C ASP A 760 2.43 -22.77 -13.02
N LEU A 761 1.12 -22.54 -12.97
CA LEU A 761 0.07 -23.57 -13.01
C LEU A 761 0.14 -24.67 -11.93
N GLY A 762 0.80 -24.42 -10.80
CA GLY A 762 0.66 -25.25 -9.61
C GLY A 762 -0.65 -24.99 -8.87
N ASP A 763 -1.29 -26.04 -8.33
CA ASP A 763 -2.55 -25.90 -7.57
C ASP A 763 -2.25 -25.53 -6.12
N LEU A 764 -2.90 -24.46 -5.63
CA LEU A 764 -2.72 -24.04 -4.25
C LEU A 764 -3.70 -24.74 -3.32
N VAL A 765 -5.00 -24.74 -3.68
CA VAL A 765 -6.15 -25.03 -2.81
C VAL A 765 -6.23 -24.12 -1.58
N ASP A 766 -5.17 -24.12 -0.76
CA ASP A 766 -5.01 -23.31 0.43
C ASP A 766 -3.54 -23.14 0.86
N TRP A 767 -3.30 -22.15 1.73
CA TRP A 767 -1.98 -21.80 2.28
C TRP A 767 -2.04 -21.45 3.78
N PRO A 768 -1.12 -21.94 4.61
CA PRO A 768 0.00 -22.85 4.30
C PRO A 768 -0.50 -24.27 4.00
N ALA A 769 0.39 -25.14 3.51
CA ALA A 769 0.04 -26.53 3.19
C ALA A 769 -0.58 -27.31 4.38
N ALA A 770 -0.20 -26.96 5.62
CA ALA A 770 -0.76 -27.53 6.84
C ALA A 770 -2.26 -27.25 7.04
N SER A 771 -2.81 -26.24 6.36
CA SER A 771 -4.21 -25.83 6.43
C SER A 771 -5.09 -26.41 5.32
N ARG A 772 -4.59 -27.37 4.54
CA ARG A 772 -5.34 -27.99 3.43
C ARG A 772 -6.30 -29.10 3.86
N ASP A 773 -6.44 -29.37 5.15
CA ASP A 773 -7.31 -30.43 5.68
C ASP A 773 -7.07 -31.79 4.97
N GLY A 774 -5.80 -32.12 4.68
CA GLY A 774 -5.45 -33.37 4.01
C GLY A 774 -5.83 -33.49 2.53
N TYR A 775 -6.14 -32.38 1.84
CA TYR A 775 -6.56 -32.37 0.42
C TYR A 775 -5.73 -33.29 -0.49
N VAL A 776 -6.40 -34.20 -1.19
CA VAL A 776 -5.82 -35.16 -2.11
C VAL A 776 -5.82 -34.60 -3.53
N PHE A 777 -4.65 -34.13 -3.98
CA PHE A 777 -4.46 -33.61 -5.32
C PHE A 777 -4.54 -34.71 -6.38
N THR A 778 -5.31 -34.48 -7.44
CA THR A 778 -5.46 -35.36 -8.61
C THR A 778 -5.31 -34.57 -9.92
N HIS A 779 -5.51 -35.23 -11.05
CA HIS A 779 -5.55 -34.53 -12.34
C HIS A 779 -6.76 -33.61 -12.53
N VAL A 780 -7.82 -33.80 -11.73
CA VAL A 780 -9.04 -32.99 -11.77
C VAL A 780 -9.38 -32.60 -10.35
N ASN A 781 -8.98 -31.40 -9.95
CA ASN A 781 -9.18 -30.88 -8.59
C ASN A 781 -10.46 -30.04 -8.50
N THR A 782 -11.26 -30.29 -7.47
CA THR A 782 -12.55 -29.63 -7.26
C THR A 782 -12.42 -28.12 -7.09
N VAL A 783 -11.44 -27.64 -6.31
CA VAL A 783 -11.26 -26.19 -6.07
C VAL A 783 -10.88 -25.44 -7.35
N VAL A 784 -9.97 -25.98 -8.16
CA VAL A 784 -9.58 -25.40 -9.46
C VAL A 784 -10.79 -25.28 -10.39
N ASN A 785 -11.59 -26.35 -10.48
CA ASN A 785 -12.79 -26.36 -11.31
C ASN A 785 -13.86 -25.38 -10.79
N ALA A 786 -13.99 -25.21 -9.47
CA ALA A 786 -14.89 -24.21 -8.89
C ALA A 786 -14.49 -22.77 -9.26
N PHE A 787 -13.20 -22.44 -9.23
CA PHE A 787 -12.72 -21.13 -9.70
C PHE A 787 -12.91 -20.95 -11.21
N GLN A 788 -12.70 -22.00 -12.00
CA GLN A 788 -12.94 -21.90 -13.45
C GLN A 788 -14.42 -21.67 -13.77
N TYR A 789 -15.33 -22.26 -13.01
CA TYR A 789 -16.77 -21.97 -13.09
C TYR A 789 -17.07 -20.49 -12.79
N ALA A 790 -16.51 -19.98 -11.69
CA ALA A 790 -16.70 -18.58 -11.30
C ALA A 790 -16.14 -17.61 -12.33
N ALA A 791 -14.94 -17.89 -12.87
CA ALA A 791 -14.32 -17.06 -13.90
C ALA A 791 -15.12 -17.05 -15.20
N PHE A 792 -15.65 -18.20 -15.66
CA PHE A 792 -16.54 -18.23 -16.82
C PHE A 792 -17.86 -17.48 -16.56
N THR A 793 -18.41 -17.57 -15.35
CA THR A 793 -19.61 -16.81 -14.98
C THR A 793 -19.35 -15.31 -15.00
N ALA A 794 -18.29 -14.86 -14.35
CA ALA A 794 -17.89 -13.45 -14.35
C ALA A 794 -17.62 -12.94 -15.77
N LEU A 795 -16.91 -13.71 -16.60
CA LEU A 795 -16.64 -13.31 -17.99
C LEU A 795 -17.90 -13.28 -18.85
N ALA A 796 -18.85 -14.18 -18.63
CA ALA A 796 -20.13 -14.13 -19.34
C ALA A 796 -20.90 -12.83 -19.00
N GLN A 797 -20.86 -12.41 -17.73
CA GLN A 797 -21.45 -11.16 -17.28
C GLN A 797 -20.72 -9.94 -17.86
N CYS A 798 -19.38 -9.96 -17.83
CA CYS A 798 -18.55 -8.94 -18.46
C CYS A 798 -18.82 -8.82 -19.96
N ALA A 799 -18.89 -9.95 -20.68
CA ALA A 799 -19.17 -9.99 -22.10
C ALA A 799 -20.54 -9.37 -22.40
N ALA A 800 -21.56 -9.70 -21.60
CA ALA A 800 -22.90 -9.12 -21.74
C ALA A 800 -22.88 -7.60 -21.49
N ALA A 801 -22.18 -7.12 -20.46
CA ALA A 801 -22.03 -5.69 -20.16
C ALA A 801 -21.35 -4.92 -21.32
N LEU A 802 -20.43 -5.56 -22.04
CA LEU A 802 -19.74 -5.00 -23.21
C LEU A 802 -20.49 -5.22 -24.54
N GLY A 803 -21.69 -5.80 -24.52
CA GLY A 803 -22.46 -6.13 -25.74
C GLY A 803 -21.90 -7.30 -26.56
N LYS A 804 -20.92 -8.05 -26.04
CA LYS A 804 -20.33 -9.26 -26.66
C LYS A 804 -21.23 -10.49 -26.45
N ASN A 805 -22.46 -10.44 -26.95
CA ASN A 805 -23.51 -11.43 -26.65
C ASN A 805 -23.17 -12.88 -27.03
N ALA A 806 -22.41 -13.09 -28.11
CA ALA A 806 -21.98 -14.43 -28.53
C ALA A 806 -20.97 -15.06 -27.54
N ASP A 807 -20.01 -14.25 -27.08
CA ASP A 807 -19.07 -14.66 -26.04
C ASP A 807 -19.81 -14.93 -24.73
N ALA A 808 -20.73 -14.05 -24.33
CA ALA A 808 -21.54 -14.21 -23.12
C ALA A 808 -22.27 -15.55 -23.11
N THR A 809 -22.90 -15.90 -24.23
CA THR A 809 -23.60 -17.18 -24.40
C THR A 809 -22.64 -18.37 -24.33
N THR A 810 -21.49 -18.28 -25.00
CA THR A 810 -20.47 -19.34 -25.02
C THR A 810 -19.88 -19.60 -23.64
N LEU A 811 -19.49 -18.53 -22.93
CA LEU A 811 -18.91 -18.58 -21.60
C LEU A 811 -19.92 -19.09 -20.58
N ARG A 812 -21.19 -18.64 -20.66
CA ARG A 812 -22.27 -19.18 -19.83
C ARG A 812 -22.48 -20.67 -20.07
N GLY A 813 -22.54 -21.10 -21.33
CA GLY A 813 -22.65 -22.52 -21.67
C GLY A 813 -21.50 -23.37 -21.13
N ARG A 814 -20.26 -22.86 -21.14
CA ARG A 814 -19.11 -23.53 -20.52
C ARG A 814 -19.25 -23.63 -19.00
N ALA A 815 -19.69 -22.55 -18.34
CA ALA A 815 -19.95 -22.56 -16.91
C ALA A 815 -21.06 -23.59 -16.54
N ASP A 816 -22.15 -23.64 -17.32
CA ASP A 816 -23.25 -24.58 -17.12
C ASP A 816 -22.81 -26.04 -17.27
N THR A 817 -22.06 -26.35 -18.33
CA THR A 817 -21.48 -27.69 -18.54
C THR A 817 -20.57 -28.05 -17.37
N LEU A 818 -19.65 -27.16 -17.00
CA LEU A 818 -18.69 -27.41 -15.91
C LEU A 818 -19.40 -27.68 -14.57
N ALA A 819 -20.36 -26.85 -14.17
CA ALA A 819 -21.12 -27.06 -12.94
C ALA A 819 -21.92 -28.37 -12.96
N THR A 820 -22.54 -28.70 -14.10
CA THR A 820 -23.29 -29.95 -14.28
C THR A 820 -22.36 -31.16 -14.11
N THR A 821 -21.22 -31.15 -14.80
CA THR A 821 -20.24 -32.24 -14.72
C THR A 821 -19.67 -32.37 -13.31
N MET A 822 -19.31 -31.26 -12.65
CA MET A 822 -18.82 -31.29 -11.26
C MET A 822 -19.84 -31.92 -10.29
N ARG A 823 -21.13 -31.57 -10.40
CA ARG A 823 -22.20 -32.15 -9.57
C ARG A 823 -22.44 -33.63 -9.85
N ALA A 824 -22.10 -34.09 -11.05
CA ALA A 824 -22.25 -35.49 -11.43
C ALA A 824 -21.07 -36.34 -10.95
N THR A 825 -19.84 -35.80 -10.99
CA THR A 825 -18.61 -36.59 -10.78
C THR A 825 -17.93 -36.37 -9.43
N LEU A 826 -18.10 -35.19 -8.82
CA LEU A 826 -17.38 -34.80 -7.60
C LEU A 826 -18.27 -34.69 -6.36
N LEU A 827 -19.60 -34.62 -6.52
CA LEU A 827 -20.54 -34.47 -5.41
C LEU A 827 -20.98 -35.83 -4.85
N ASP A 828 -20.61 -36.11 -3.60
CA ASP A 828 -21.22 -37.15 -2.78
C ASP A 828 -22.54 -36.61 -2.20
N ARG A 829 -23.64 -36.82 -2.94
CA ARG A 829 -24.98 -36.34 -2.57
C ARG A 829 -25.49 -36.90 -1.24
N ALA A 830 -25.11 -38.14 -0.91
CA ALA A 830 -25.55 -38.80 0.32
C ALA A 830 -24.76 -38.29 1.52
N GLY A 831 -23.44 -38.17 1.37
CA GLY A 831 -22.54 -37.61 2.38
C GLY A 831 -22.61 -36.09 2.51
N GLY A 832 -23.26 -35.38 1.58
CA GLY A 832 -23.42 -33.93 1.65
C GLY A 832 -22.09 -33.20 1.54
N ARG A 833 -21.26 -33.58 0.57
CA ARG A 833 -19.90 -33.03 0.38
C ARG A 833 -19.41 -33.24 -1.05
N PHE A 834 -18.52 -32.36 -1.48
CA PHE A 834 -17.73 -32.59 -2.68
C PHE A 834 -16.39 -33.23 -2.33
N LEU A 835 -15.97 -34.20 -3.12
CA LEU A 835 -14.70 -34.89 -3.01
C LEU A 835 -13.56 -33.99 -3.52
N ASP A 836 -12.31 -34.24 -3.10
CA ASP A 836 -11.17 -33.39 -3.48
C ASP A 836 -10.87 -33.40 -4.98
N GLY A 837 -11.15 -34.53 -5.62
CA GLY A 837 -10.97 -34.71 -7.05
C GLY A 837 -11.50 -36.03 -7.55
N VAL A 838 -11.49 -36.21 -8.87
CA VAL A 838 -11.99 -37.44 -9.51
C VAL A 838 -11.19 -38.65 -9.01
N GLY A 839 -11.90 -39.67 -8.52
CA GLY A 839 -11.30 -40.92 -8.03
C GLY A 839 -10.86 -40.89 -6.56
N THR A 840 -11.07 -39.78 -5.85
CA THR A 840 -10.79 -39.70 -4.41
C THR A 840 -12.00 -40.17 -3.58
N THR A 841 -11.77 -40.62 -2.35
CA THR A 841 -12.81 -40.80 -1.32
C THR A 841 -12.73 -39.75 -0.21
N HIS A 842 -11.65 -38.96 -0.21
CA HIS A 842 -11.42 -37.88 0.73
C HIS A 842 -12.19 -36.61 0.30
N SER A 843 -12.57 -35.82 1.30
CA SER A 843 -13.29 -34.56 1.13
C SER A 843 -12.80 -33.58 2.19
N ALA A 844 -11.79 -32.78 1.83
CA ALA A 844 -11.37 -31.64 2.61
C ALA A 844 -12.51 -30.61 2.69
N GLN A 845 -12.51 -29.80 3.75
CA GLN A 845 -13.49 -28.72 3.90
C GLN A 845 -13.53 -27.78 2.68
N HIS A 846 -12.37 -27.52 2.05
CA HIS A 846 -12.22 -26.69 0.84
C HIS A 846 -12.99 -27.23 -0.34
N ALA A 847 -12.93 -28.56 -0.55
CA ALA A 847 -13.58 -29.21 -1.66
C ALA A 847 -15.08 -28.97 -1.65
N THR A 848 -15.69 -28.80 -0.47
CA THR A 848 -17.12 -28.47 -0.34
C THR A 848 -17.38 -26.96 -0.25
N ALA A 849 -16.59 -26.21 0.52
CA ALA A 849 -16.81 -24.77 0.71
C ALA A 849 -16.68 -23.96 -0.58
N PHE A 850 -15.67 -24.23 -1.41
CA PHE A 850 -15.40 -23.43 -2.61
C PHE A 850 -16.48 -23.60 -3.69
N PRO A 851 -16.91 -24.82 -4.08
CA PRO A 851 -18.03 -24.99 -5.00
C PRO A 851 -19.33 -24.31 -4.53
N VAL A 852 -19.62 -24.33 -3.23
CA VAL A 852 -20.79 -23.65 -2.68
C VAL A 852 -20.62 -22.13 -2.76
N ALA A 853 -19.51 -21.59 -2.26
CA ALA A 853 -19.24 -20.14 -2.27
C ALA A 853 -19.24 -19.56 -3.69
N LEU A 854 -18.70 -20.30 -4.65
CA LEU A 854 -18.53 -19.88 -6.03
C LEU A 854 -19.73 -20.18 -6.94
N GLY A 855 -20.78 -20.82 -6.42
CA GLY A 855 -22.07 -21.02 -7.12
C GLY A 855 -22.22 -22.33 -7.88
N VAL A 856 -21.23 -23.22 -7.84
CA VAL A 856 -21.33 -24.56 -8.43
C VAL A 856 -22.47 -25.37 -7.81
N ALA A 857 -22.87 -25.13 -6.56
CA ALA A 857 -23.97 -25.85 -5.91
C ALA A 857 -25.39 -25.34 -6.28
N ASP A 858 -25.51 -24.22 -6.99
CA ASP A 858 -26.81 -23.55 -7.22
C ASP A 858 -27.81 -24.40 -8.02
N GLY A 859 -29.03 -24.58 -7.53
CA GLY A 859 -30.06 -25.38 -8.20
C GLY A 859 -29.95 -26.89 -7.91
N LEU A 860 -29.11 -27.31 -6.95
CA LEU A 860 -29.28 -28.60 -6.29
C LEU A 860 -30.56 -28.62 -5.43
N ASP A 861 -31.06 -29.82 -5.16
CA ASP A 861 -32.22 -30.02 -4.29
C ASP A 861 -31.96 -29.48 -2.88
N GLU A 862 -32.97 -28.87 -2.25
CA GLU A 862 -32.86 -28.26 -0.93
C GLU A 862 -32.33 -29.23 0.14
N ALA A 863 -32.73 -30.50 0.08
CA ALA A 863 -32.22 -31.53 0.99
C ALA A 863 -30.72 -31.81 0.82
N VAL A 864 -30.17 -31.69 -0.40
CA VAL A 864 -28.72 -31.81 -0.65
C VAL A 864 -27.99 -30.58 -0.14
N LEU A 865 -28.54 -29.39 -0.39
CA LEU A 865 -27.99 -28.12 0.12
C LEU A 865 -27.97 -28.08 1.65
N ALA A 866 -29.02 -28.55 2.31
CA ALA A 866 -29.07 -28.67 3.77
C ALA A 866 -27.95 -29.58 4.29
N ARG A 867 -27.74 -30.76 3.68
CA ARG A 867 -26.64 -31.67 4.06
C ARG A 867 -25.26 -31.06 3.83
N LEU A 868 -25.05 -30.36 2.71
CA LEU A 868 -23.81 -29.60 2.48
C LEU A 868 -23.56 -28.59 3.61
N GLY A 869 -24.62 -27.89 4.04
CA GLY A 869 -24.56 -26.90 5.11
C GLY A 869 -24.24 -27.54 6.45
N ASP A 870 -24.90 -28.67 6.78
CA ASP A 870 -24.67 -29.40 8.01
C ASP A 870 -23.25 -29.98 8.10
N THR A 871 -22.74 -30.52 7.00
CA THR A 871 -21.36 -31.00 6.90
C THR A 871 -20.36 -29.86 7.16
N LEU A 872 -20.54 -28.70 6.53
CA LEU A 872 -19.66 -27.55 6.73
C LEU A 872 -19.76 -27.00 8.16
N ALA A 873 -20.97 -26.87 8.70
CA ALA A 873 -21.22 -26.36 10.05
C ALA A 873 -20.61 -27.26 11.14
N ALA A 874 -20.66 -28.57 10.97
CA ALA A 874 -20.05 -29.53 11.89
C ALA A 874 -18.51 -29.55 11.83
N GLY A 875 -17.90 -29.00 10.76
CA GLY A 875 -16.47 -29.09 10.50
C GLY A 875 -15.58 -28.13 11.30
N GLY A 876 -16.13 -27.04 11.87
CA GLY A 876 -15.34 -25.96 12.47
C GLY A 876 -14.47 -25.22 11.44
N THR A 877 -13.36 -24.60 11.88
CA THR A 877 -12.40 -23.92 10.98
C THR A 877 -11.19 -24.83 10.70
N LYS A 878 -11.21 -25.55 9.57
CA LYS A 878 -10.06 -26.37 9.10
C LYS A 878 -9.29 -25.73 7.96
N VAL A 879 -9.88 -24.73 7.31
CA VAL A 879 -9.25 -23.88 6.30
C VAL A 879 -8.28 -22.87 6.92
N SER A 880 -7.37 -22.34 6.11
CA SER A 880 -6.55 -21.18 6.47
C SER A 880 -7.39 -19.91 6.56
N VAL A 881 -6.73 -18.81 6.90
CA VAL A 881 -7.31 -17.47 6.85
C VAL A 881 -7.78 -17.06 5.45
N TYR A 882 -7.11 -17.51 4.37
CA TYR A 882 -7.54 -17.28 2.98
C TYR A 882 -8.78 -18.11 2.66
N GLY A 883 -8.78 -19.41 3.00
CA GLY A 883 -9.93 -20.28 2.77
C GLY A 883 -11.16 -19.89 3.60
N ALA A 884 -10.98 -19.18 4.72
CA ALA A 884 -12.06 -18.72 5.59
C ALA A 884 -13.07 -17.82 4.88
N GLN A 885 -12.63 -17.00 3.90
CA GLN A 885 -13.53 -16.20 3.05
C GLN A 885 -14.61 -17.09 2.40
N PHE A 886 -14.18 -18.18 1.76
CA PHE A 886 -15.06 -19.08 1.03
C PHE A 886 -15.89 -19.97 1.97
N LEU A 887 -15.35 -20.35 3.13
CA LEU A 887 -16.12 -21.07 4.15
C LEU A 887 -17.28 -20.22 4.69
N LEU A 888 -17.02 -18.95 5.02
CA LEU A 888 -18.06 -18.03 5.49
C LEU A 888 -19.13 -17.82 4.41
N ASP A 889 -18.71 -17.55 3.17
CA ASP A 889 -19.63 -17.38 2.05
C ASP A 889 -20.51 -18.62 1.82
N ALA A 890 -19.94 -19.82 1.94
CA ALA A 890 -20.66 -21.07 1.82
C ALA A 890 -21.69 -21.27 2.95
N LEU A 891 -21.31 -21.00 4.21
CA LEU A 891 -22.21 -21.14 5.36
C LEU A 891 -23.40 -20.17 5.26
N PHE A 892 -23.16 -18.90 4.91
CA PHE A 892 -24.24 -17.93 4.72
C PHE A 892 -25.14 -18.29 3.53
N ARG A 893 -24.57 -18.75 2.41
CA ARG A 893 -25.34 -19.19 1.24
C ARG A 893 -26.27 -20.37 1.57
N LEU A 894 -25.82 -21.27 2.45
CA LEU A 894 -26.59 -22.45 2.88
C LEU A 894 -27.45 -22.21 4.13
N GLY A 895 -27.62 -20.95 4.54
CA GLY A 895 -28.48 -20.58 5.67
C GLY A 895 -27.95 -21.00 7.04
N ARG A 896 -26.66 -21.29 7.17
CA ARG A 896 -25.99 -21.67 8.44
C ARG A 896 -25.38 -20.45 9.13
N SER A 897 -26.17 -19.40 9.29
CA SER A 897 -25.74 -18.11 9.86
C SER A 897 -25.17 -18.25 11.28
N ASP A 898 -25.74 -19.12 12.12
CA ASP A 898 -25.24 -19.38 13.48
C ASP A 898 -23.87 -20.07 13.48
N ALA A 899 -23.65 -21.00 12.55
CA ALA A 899 -22.34 -21.64 12.40
C ALA A 899 -21.30 -20.61 11.93
N ALA A 900 -21.64 -19.77 10.96
CA ALA A 900 -20.76 -18.68 10.51
C ALA A 900 -20.41 -17.71 11.65
N LEU A 901 -21.41 -17.32 12.45
CA LEU A 901 -21.20 -16.47 13.62
C LEU A 901 -20.28 -17.14 14.64
N ALA A 902 -20.49 -18.43 14.92
CA ALA A 902 -19.63 -19.19 15.83
C ALA A 902 -18.17 -19.25 15.35
N LEU A 903 -17.91 -19.26 14.03
CA LEU A 903 -16.54 -19.16 13.50
C LEU A 903 -15.97 -17.75 13.67
N LEU A 904 -16.77 -16.73 13.38
CA LEU A 904 -16.37 -15.32 13.50
C LEU A 904 -16.04 -14.92 14.95
N THR A 905 -16.75 -15.46 15.93
CA THR A 905 -16.58 -15.15 17.35
C THR A 905 -15.86 -16.25 18.14
N SER A 906 -15.30 -17.24 17.44
CA SER A 906 -14.49 -18.30 18.06
C SER A 906 -13.28 -17.72 18.76
N THR A 907 -12.89 -18.35 19.87
CA THR A 907 -11.62 -18.08 20.59
C THR A 907 -10.62 -19.22 20.45
N ALA A 908 -10.89 -20.21 19.58
CA ALA A 908 -9.96 -21.29 19.30
C ALA A 908 -8.73 -20.77 18.54
N THR A 909 -7.65 -21.55 18.45
CA THR A 909 -6.41 -21.14 17.75
C THR A 909 -6.66 -20.69 16.31
N ASN A 910 -7.56 -21.35 15.57
CA ASN A 910 -7.96 -20.95 14.22
C ASN A 910 -9.09 -19.90 14.25
N SER A 911 -8.82 -18.73 14.82
CA SER A 911 -9.80 -17.64 14.92
C SER A 911 -9.17 -16.24 14.92
N TRP A 912 -9.98 -15.22 14.61
CA TRP A 912 -9.57 -13.82 14.67
C TRP A 912 -9.38 -13.31 16.11
N LEU A 913 -10.18 -13.77 17.06
CA LEU A 913 -9.99 -13.39 18.47
C LEU A 913 -8.69 -13.97 19.03
N HIS A 914 -8.23 -15.15 18.57
CA HIS A 914 -6.90 -15.65 18.90
C HIS A 914 -5.78 -14.72 18.42
N MET A 915 -5.90 -14.16 17.21
CA MET A 915 -4.93 -13.16 16.71
C MET A 915 -4.83 -11.95 17.66
N LEU A 916 -5.97 -11.43 18.12
CA LEU A 916 -6.03 -10.28 19.03
C LEU A 916 -5.56 -10.61 20.44
N ASP A 917 -6.09 -11.68 21.03
CA ASP A 917 -5.99 -11.95 22.47
C ASP A 917 -4.72 -12.72 22.83
N VAL A 918 -4.25 -13.60 21.93
CA VAL A 918 -3.07 -14.44 22.17
C VAL A 918 -1.85 -13.90 21.42
N LEU A 919 -1.96 -13.65 20.11
CA LEU A 919 -0.83 -13.13 19.32
C LEU A 919 -0.59 -11.64 19.54
N ARG A 920 -1.56 -10.91 20.13
CA ARG A 920 -1.52 -9.45 20.31
C ARG A 920 -1.36 -8.68 19.00
N ALA A 921 -1.75 -9.30 17.90
CA ALA A 921 -1.76 -8.70 16.58
C ALA A 921 -2.85 -7.62 16.51
N THR A 922 -2.60 -6.58 15.73
CA THR A 922 -3.54 -5.46 15.53
C THR A 922 -3.86 -5.20 14.06
N VAL A 923 -3.14 -5.88 13.17
CA VAL A 923 -3.52 -6.18 11.80
C VAL A 923 -3.73 -7.70 11.72
N VAL A 924 -4.57 -8.18 10.82
CA VAL A 924 -4.78 -9.62 10.64
C VAL A 924 -3.50 -10.32 10.14
N THR A 925 -3.33 -11.60 10.49
CA THR A 925 -2.06 -12.31 10.31
C THR A 925 -2.04 -13.23 9.08
N GLU A 926 -0.85 -13.62 8.61
CA GLU A 926 -0.70 -14.47 7.40
C GLU A 926 -1.26 -15.88 7.59
N ALA A 927 -1.23 -16.41 8.80
CA ALA A 927 -1.79 -17.71 9.17
C ALA A 927 -2.43 -17.61 10.55
N TRP A 928 -3.18 -18.62 10.98
CA TRP A 928 -3.84 -18.58 12.29
C TRP A 928 -2.86 -18.55 13.47
N ASP A 929 -1.73 -19.26 13.38
CA ASP A 929 -0.78 -19.38 14.48
C ASP A 929 0.64 -19.72 13.99
N PRO A 930 1.71 -19.25 14.66
CA PRO A 930 3.08 -19.60 14.33
C PRO A 930 3.40 -21.11 14.38
N ALA A 931 2.62 -21.92 15.10
CA ALA A 931 2.75 -23.38 15.09
C ALA A 931 2.36 -24.01 13.73
N LEU A 932 1.48 -23.36 12.96
CA LEU A 932 1.13 -23.78 11.60
C LEU A 932 2.10 -23.22 10.56
N LYS A 933 2.65 -22.03 10.83
CA LYS A 933 3.60 -21.34 9.96
C LYS A 933 4.56 -20.48 10.77
N SER A 934 5.74 -21.02 11.08
CA SER A 934 6.70 -20.38 11.98
C SER A 934 7.27 -19.05 11.46
N ASN A 935 7.33 -18.88 10.14
CA ASN A 935 7.82 -17.68 9.45
C ASN A 935 6.68 -16.76 8.95
N MET A 936 5.55 -16.73 9.65
CA MET A 936 4.40 -15.89 9.31
C MET A 936 4.63 -14.40 9.64
N THR A 937 3.95 -13.52 8.90
CA THR A 937 3.80 -12.08 9.24
C THR A 937 2.55 -11.85 10.08
N LEU A 938 2.55 -10.78 10.90
CA LEU A 938 1.39 -10.33 11.66
C LEU A 938 0.62 -9.19 10.98
N SER A 939 1.06 -8.80 9.78
CA SER A 939 0.38 -7.84 8.90
C SER A 939 0.10 -8.45 7.52
N HIS A 940 -1.06 -9.09 7.32
CA HIS A 940 -1.42 -9.77 6.06
C HIS A 940 -2.91 -9.69 5.74
N ALA A 941 -3.30 -8.80 4.82
CA ALA A 941 -4.68 -8.35 4.69
C ALA A 941 -5.66 -9.40 4.13
N TRP A 942 -5.21 -10.53 3.58
CA TRP A 942 -6.10 -11.59 3.09
C TRP A 942 -6.96 -12.27 4.17
N ALA A 943 -6.63 -12.06 5.44
CA ALA A 943 -7.37 -12.58 6.58
C ALA A 943 -8.52 -11.62 6.99
N SER A 944 -8.76 -10.56 6.23
CA SER A 944 -9.77 -9.53 6.48
C SER A 944 -11.20 -9.92 6.08
N ALA A 945 -11.44 -11.18 5.70
CA ALA A 945 -12.76 -11.69 5.30
C ALA A 945 -13.95 -11.21 6.18
N PRO A 946 -13.85 -11.12 7.52
CA PRO A 946 -14.93 -10.58 8.34
C PRO A 946 -15.39 -9.16 7.96
N ALA A 947 -14.50 -8.29 7.47
CA ALA A 947 -14.87 -6.93 7.06
C ALA A 947 -15.93 -6.96 5.94
N ASN A 948 -15.76 -7.84 4.93
CA ASN A 948 -16.75 -7.98 3.86
C ASN A 948 -17.89 -8.96 4.19
N ALA A 949 -17.65 -9.99 5.01
CA ALA A 949 -18.70 -10.95 5.37
C ALA A 949 -19.77 -10.29 6.25
N VAL A 950 -19.37 -9.41 7.17
CA VAL A 950 -20.30 -8.59 7.95
C VAL A 950 -21.15 -7.71 7.03
N ALA A 951 -20.53 -6.98 6.10
CA ALA A 951 -21.24 -6.12 5.16
C ALA A 951 -22.20 -6.90 4.25
N ARG A 952 -21.72 -7.96 3.59
CA ARG A 952 -22.46 -8.70 2.56
C ARG A 952 -23.49 -9.69 3.10
N HIS A 953 -23.31 -10.19 4.33
CA HIS A 953 -24.18 -11.24 4.86
C HIS A 953 -24.87 -10.85 6.16
N ILE A 954 -24.16 -10.35 7.17
CA ILE A 954 -24.78 -10.00 8.46
C ILE A 954 -25.68 -8.77 8.33
N LEU A 955 -25.13 -7.67 7.80
CA LEU A 955 -25.90 -6.51 7.35
C LEU A 955 -26.64 -6.83 6.04
N GLY A 956 -26.08 -7.75 5.24
CA GLY A 956 -26.76 -8.34 4.10
C GLY A 956 -26.78 -7.47 2.86
N VAL A 957 -25.93 -6.45 2.75
CA VAL A 957 -25.93 -5.47 1.66
C VAL A 957 -25.06 -5.99 0.51
N GLN A 958 -25.68 -6.31 -0.62
CA GLN A 958 -25.00 -6.76 -1.83
C GLN A 958 -25.42 -5.91 -3.03
N VAL A 959 -24.44 -5.40 -3.78
CA VAL A 959 -24.71 -4.69 -5.04
C VAL A 959 -25.19 -5.70 -6.08
N SER A 960 -26.32 -5.41 -6.74
CA SER A 960 -26.93 -6.30 -7.73
C SER A 960 -27.01 -5.70 -9.13
N GLU A 961 -26.70 -4.41 -9.28
CA GLU A 961 -26.71 -3.73 -10.57
C GLU A 961 -25.53 -2.75 -10.68
N PRO A 962 -25.00 -2.52 -11.90
CA PRO A 962 -23.83 -1.66 -12.13
C PRO A 962 -23.97 -0.25 -11.55
N GLY A 963 -22.85 0.29 -11.04
CA GLY A 963 -22.79 1.62 -10.43
C GLY A 963 -23.58 1.70 -9.12
N ALA A 964 -23.72 0.58 -8.41
CA ALA A 964 -24.53 0.47 -7.20
C ALA A 964 -25.97 0.98 -7.38
N ALA A 965 -26.54 0.85 -8.58
CA ALA A 965 -27.89 1.33 -8.89
C ALA A 965 -28.98 0.50 -8.19
N GLY A 966 -28.68 -0.77 -7.92
CA GLY A 966 -29.56 -1.74 -7.31
C GLY A 966 -28.84 -2.59 -6.27
N PHE A 967 -29.58 -2.97 -5.22
CA PHE A 967 -29.10 -3.84 -4.15
C PHE A 967 -30.01 -5.05 -3.93
N ARG A 968 -29.42 -6.16 -3.50
CA ARG A 968 -30.12 -7.19 -2.73
C ARG A 968 -29.73 -7.01 -1.28
N ILE A 969 -30.73 -6.83 -0.41
CA ILE A 969 -30.52 -6.64 1.02
C ILE A 969 -31.16 -7.81 1.77
N ARG A 970 -30.35 -8.62 2.45
CA ARG A 970 -30.82 -9.74 3.26
C ARG A 970 -30.00 -9.89 4.53
N PRO A 971 -30.37 -9.23 5.63
CA PRO A 971 -29.63 -9.34 6.89
C PRO A 971 -29.72 -10.76 7.45
N ARG A 972 -28.58 -11.44 7.59
CA ARG A 972 -28.44 -12.82 8.12
C ARG A 972 -27.90 -12.77 9.55
N THR A 973 -28.78 -12.52 10.51
CA THR A 973 -28.35 -12.21 11.89
C THR A 973 -28.05 -13.42 12.77
N GLY A 974 -28.32 -14.66 12.32
CA GLY A 974 -28.03 -15.89 13.07
C GLY A 974 -28.75 -15.92 14.42
N SER A 975 -28.01 -15.72 15.51
CA SER A 975 -28.47 -15.64 16.91
C SER A 975 -28.33 -14.25 17.53
N LEU A 976 -27.78 -13.26 16.79
CA LEU A 976 -27.66 -11.88 17.25
C LEU A 976 -29.03 -11.24 17.51
N THR A 977 -29.22 -10.60 18.65
CA THR A 977 -30.48 -9.91 18.99
C THR A 977 -30.51 -8.47 18.50
N GLU A 978 -29.34 -7.85 18.31
CA GLU A 978 -29.18 -6.51 17.76
C GLU A 978 -28.03 -6.48 16.76
N VAL A 979 -28.24 -5.80 15.63
CA VAL A 979 -27.23 -5.42 14.65
C VAL A 979 -27.54 -4.01 14.16
N ASP A 980 -26.53 -3.16 14.06
CA ASP A 980 -26.60 -1.81 13.50
C ASP A 980 -25.32 -1.54 12.71
N GLY A 981 -25.45 -1.07 11.47
CA GLY A 981 -24.27 -0.75 10.68
C GLY A 981 -24.57 -0.06 9.36
N THR A 982 -23.51 0.48 8.78
CA THR A 982 -23.52 1.24 7.53
C THR A 982 -22.50 0.65 6.57
N VAL A 983 -22.94 0.35 5.34
CA VAL A 983 -22.10 -0.14 4.24
C VAL A 983 -21.98 0.96 3.18
N PRO A 984 -20.78 1.38 2.78
CA PRO A 984 -20.61 2.41 1.77
C PRO A 984 -20.97 1.90 0.37
N SER A 985 -21.38 2.82 -0.51
CA SER A 985 -21.52 2.54 -1.95
C SER A 985 -21.23 3.79 -2.77
N LEU A 986 -21.06 3.62 -4.09
CA LEU A 986 -20.78 4.73 -4.99
C LEU A 986 -21.88 5.80 -4.91
N ARG A 987 -23.15 5.40 -4.72
CA ARG A 987 -24.31 6.30 -4.66
C ARG A 987 -24.60 6.85 -3.27
N GLY A 988 -23.93 6.34 -2.25
CA GLY A 988 -24.12 6.71 -0.85
C GLY A 988 -24.24 5.50 0.08
N PRO A 989 -24.24 5.71 1.39
CA PRO A 989 -24.28 4.63 2.37
C PRO A 989 -25.64 3.91 2.39
N VAL A 990 -25.61 2.59 2.60
CA VAL A 990 -26.78 1.76 2.95
C VAL A 990 -26.69 1.43 4.43
N SER A 991 -27.70 1.83 5.21
CA SER A 991 -27.72 1.54 6.66
C SER A 991 -28.73 0.45 6.99
N VAL A 992 -28.34 -0.49 7.85
CA VAL A 992 -29.16 -1.64 8.26
C VAL A 992 -29.19 -1.71 9.78
N ARG A 993 -30.39 -1.78 10.36
CA ARG A 993 -30.59 -2.05 11.78
C ARG A 993 -31.58 -3.18 11.96
N VAL A 994 -31.20 -4.21 12.71
CA VAL A 994 -32.08 -5.31 13.09
C VAL A 994 -32.13 -5.39 14.61
N ARG A 995 -33.34 -5.44 15.17
CA ARG A 995 -33.60 -5.71 16.59
C ARG A 995 -34.64 -6.79 16.69
N ARG A 996 -34.35 -7.85 17.44
CA ARG A 996 -35.30 -8.94 17.68
C ARG A 996 -35.21 -9.49 19.10
N SER A 997 -36.34 -9.98 19.57
CA SER A 997 -36.54 -10.72 20.81
C SER A 997 -37.52 -11.87 20.52
N ALA A 998 -37.98 -12.59 21.56
CA ALA A 998 -39.01 -13.61 21.41
C ALA A 998 -40.32 -13.07 20.78
N ASP A 999 -40.69 -11.83 21.13
CA ASP A 999 -42.00 -11.25 20.77
C ASP A 999 -41.91 -10.07 19.80
N THR A 1000 -40.73 -9.48 19.64
CA THR A 1000 -40.51 -8.30 18.77
C THR A 1000 -39.47 -8.58 17.69
N HIS A 1001 -39.68 -8.00 16.52
CA HIS A 1001 -38.70 -8.00 15.43
C HIS A 1001 -38.90 -6.74 14.61
N THR A 1002 -37.86 -5.92 14.49
CA THR A 1002 -37.79 -4.76 13.62
C THR A 1002 -36.53 -4.84 12.76
N THR A 1003 -36.71 -4.68 11.45
CA THR A 1003 -35.62 -4.47 10.48
C THR A 1003 -35.84 -3.10 9.83
N LEU A 1004 -34.84 -2.23 9.93
CA LEU A 1004 -34.77 -0.94 9.26
C LEU A 1004 -33.66 -0.99 8.21
N VAL A 1005 -33.97 -0.56 7.00
CA VAL A 1005 -33.01 -0.44 5.91
C VAL A 1005 -33.15 0.94 5.29
N THR A 1006 -32.07 1.72 5.25
CA THR A 1006 -32.06 3.05 4.64
C THR A 1006 -31.18 3.02 3.40
N LEU A 1007 -31.78 3.32 2.26
CA LEU A 1007 -31.12 3.36 0.95
C LEU A 1007 -30.76 4.80 0.55
N PRO A 1008 -29.61 5.01 -0.10
CA PRO A 1008 -29.24 6.33 -0.60
C PRO A 1008 -30.15 6.74 -1.77
N PRO A 1009 -30.33 8.05 -2.02
CA PRO A 1009 -31.03 8.56 -3.19
C PRO A 1009 -30.54 7.94 -4.51
N ASN A 1010 -31.45 7.84 -5.49
CA ASN A 1010 -31.15 7.31 -6.82
C ASN A 1010 -30.69 5.84 -6.83
N SER A 1011 -31.12 5.06 -5.84
CA SER A 1011 -30.90 3.62 -5.76
C SER A 1011 -32.21 2.85 -5.47
N ARG A 1012 -32.16 1.53 -5.64
CA ARG A 1012 -33.28 0.62 -5.36
C ARG A 1012 -32.81 -0.67 -4.72
N ALA A 1013 -33.68 -1.39 -4.04
CA ALA A 1013 -33.33 -2.72 -3.55
C ALA A 1013 -34.49 -3.72 -3.57
N VAL A 1014 -34.15 -5.01 -3.53
CA VAL A 1014 -35.03 -6.07 -3.03
C VAL A 1014 -34.60 -6.37 -1.60
N LEU A 1015 -35.55 -6.34 -0.66
CA LEU A 1015 -35.31 -6.63 0.75
C LEU A 1015 -35.89 -7.99 1.14
N GLU A 1016 -35.04 -8.87 1.67
CA GLU A 1016 -35.45 -10.18 2.20
C GLU A 1016 -35.24 -10.21 3.72
N VAL A 1017 -36.30 -10.48 4.47
CA VAL A 1017 -36.28 -10.55 5.95
C VAL A 1017 -36.66 -11.96 6.40
N GLU A 1018 -35.74 -12.63 7.11
CA GLU A 1018 -35.98 -13.93 7.73
C GLU A 1018 -36.92 -13.79 8.91
N ILE A 1019 -38.04 -14.51 8.90
CA ILE A 1019 -39.02 -14.52 10.00
C ILE A 1019 -39.19 -15.91 10.64
N GLY A 1020 -38.41 -16.91 10.19
CA GLY A 1020 -38.40 -18.27 10.74
C GLY A 1020 -39.77 -18.94 10.63
N ASP A 1021 -40.31 -19.41 11.75
CA ASP A 1021 -41.64 -20.05 11.82
C ASP A 1021 -42.78 -19.05 12.04
N ALA A 1022 -42.49 -17.76 12.18
CA ALA A 1022 -43.52 -16.75 12.39
C ALA A 1022 -44.43 -16.60 11.17
N SER A 1023 -45.71 -16.32 11.40
CA SER A 1023 -46.66 -16.07 10.31
C SER A 1023 -46.32 -14.76 9.59
N PRO A 1024 -46.26 -14.74 8.24
CA PRO A 1024 -46.14 -13.50 7.45
C PRO A 1024 -47.18 -12.42 7.83
N LYS A 1025 -48.40 -12.84 8.21
CA LYS A 1025 -49.49 -11.95 8.63
C LYS A 1025 -49.20 -11.18 9.92
N ALA A 1026 -48.24 -11.64 10.72
CA ALA A 1026 -47.80 -10.98 11.95
C ALA A 1026 -46.92 -9.76 11.69
N TYR A 1027 -46.46 -9.52 10.46
CA TYR A 1027 -45.57 -8.41 10.13
C TYR A 1027 -46.33 -7.25 9.45
N ARG A 1028 -45.83 -6.03 9.66
CA ARG A 1028 -46.18 -4.83 8.91
C ARG A 1028 -44.94 -4.35 8.18
N VAL A 1029 -45.12 -3.93 6.94
CA VAL A 1029 -44.07 -3.34 6.10
C VAL A 1029 -44.47 -1.91 5.80
N ARG A 1030 -43.56 -0.97 6.09
CA ARG A 1030 -43.61 0.41 5.61
C ARG A 1030 -42.41 0.59 4.70
N ALA A 1031 -42.65 0.74 3.41
CA ALA A 1031 -41.61 0.91 2.41
C ALA A 1031 -42.07 1.93 1.37
N ALA A 1032 -41.17 2.79 0.92
CA ALA A 1032 -41.36 3.59 -0.28
C ALA A 1032 -40.91 2.78 -1.50
N THR A 1033 -41.70 2.78 -2.56
CA THR A 1033 -41.27 2.29 -3.87
C THR A 1033 -40.34 3.32 -4.53
N PRO A 1034 -39.56 2.96 -5.56
CA PRO A 1034 -38.88 3.94 -6.38
C PRO A 1034 -39.88 4.98 -6.90
N ARG A 1035 -39.53 6.28 -6.79
CA ARG A 1035 -40.41 7.43 -7.11
C ARG A 1035 -41.58 7.67 -6.14
N GLY A 1036 -41.76 6.85 -5.11
CA GLY A 1036 -42.80 7.02 -4.08
C GLY A 1036 -44.23 6.69 -4.55
N GLU A 1037 -44.38 5.87 -5.61
CA GLU A 1037 -45.67 5.50 -6.19
C GLU A 1037 -46.15 4.13 -5.69
N GLY A 1038 -47.26 4.10 -4.93
CA GLY A 1038 -47.88 2.86 -4.45
C GLY A 1038 -47.17 2.18 -3.27
N SER A 1039 -47.60 0.96 -2.93
CA SER A 1039 -46.99 0.13 -1.87
C SER A 1039 -46.07 -0.93 -2.47
N ALA A 1040 -44.92 -1.19 -1.82
CA ALA A 1040 -44.06 -2.30 -2.22
C ALA A 1040 -44.82 -3.64 -2.13
N ASN A 1041 -44.64 -4.49 -3.14
CA ASN A 1041 -45.20 -5.85 -3.10
C ASN A 1041 -44.52 -6.65 -1.98
N VAL A 1042 -45.28 -7.45 -1.24
CA VAL A 1042 -44.77 -8.28 -0.14
C VAL A 1042 -45.23 -9.71 -0.37
N GLU A 1043 -44.26 -10.59 -0.57
CA GLU A 1043 -44.47 -12.02 -0.78
C GLU A 1043 -43.71 -12.81 0.28
N SER A 1044 -44.11 -14.05 0.53
CA SER A 1044 -43.38 -14.96 1.41
C SER A 1044 -43.03 -16.24 0.69
N PHE A 1045 -41.83 -16.75 0.92
CA PHE A 1045 -41.38 -18.06 0.46
C PHE A 1045 -40.62 -18.76 1.59
N THR A 1046 -40.37 -20.06 1.42
CA THR A 1046 -39.57 -20.86 2.35
C THR A 1046 -38.27 -21.26 1.67
N ASP A 1047 -37.16 -21.17 2.38
CA ASP A 1047 -35.87 -21.72 1.97
C ASP A 1047 -35.16 -22.37 3.18
N LEU A 1048 -33.86 -22.66 3.04
CA LEU A 1048 -33.02 -23.28 4.07
C LEU A 1048 -33.00 -22.55 5.42
N THR A 1049 -33.48 -21.30 5.48
CA THR A 1049 -33.59 -20.49 6.71
C THR A 1049 -35.00 -20.38 7.28
N GLY A 1050 -35.96 -21.13 6.73
CA GLY A 1050 -37.37 -21.07 7.11
C GLY A 1050 -38.13 -20.05 6.26
N THR A 1051 -39.15 -19.41 6.84
CA THR A 1051 -39.98 -18.43 6.13
C THR A 1051 -39.26 -17.10 5.96
N VAL A 1052 -39.28 -16.58 4.74
CA VAL A 1052 -38.66 -15.31 4.35
C VAL A 1052 -39.72 -14.40 3.76
N LEU A 1053 -39.76 -13.15 4.22
CA LEU A 1053 -40.52 -12.08 3.58
C LEU A 1053 -39.66 -11.44 2.49
N ARG A 1054 -40.12 -11.49 1.24
CA ARG A 1054 -39.57 -10.71 0.13
C ARG A 1054 -40.39 -9.46 -0.05
N ILE A 1055 -39.80 -8.32 0.28
CA ILE A 1055 -40.31 -7.01 -0.08
C ILE A 1055 -39.72 -6.72 -1.46
N GLY A 1056 -40.60 -6.48 -2.43
CA GLY A 1056 -40.27 -6.16 -3.81
C GLY A 1056 -39.47 -4.86 -3.92
N LEU A 1057 -39.42 -4.28 -5.12
CA LEU A 1057 -38.53 -3.16 -5.38
C LEU A 1057 -38.83 -1.94 -4.48
N ILE A 1058 -37.95 -1.66 -3.52
CA ILE A 1058 -37.99 -0.48 -2.65
C ILE A 1058 -37.05 0.61 -3.17
N GLY A 1059 -37.41 1.87 -2.94
CA GLY A 1059 -36.61 3.04 -3.31
C GLY A 1059 -35.79 3.60 -2.14
N SER A 1060 -35.13 4.73 -2.37
CA SER A 1060 -34.36 5.47 -1.36
C SER A 1060 -35.18 5.88 -0.12
N GLY A 1061 -34.50 6.11 1.00
CA GLY A 1061 -35.12 6.35 2.30
C GLY A 1061 -35.26 5.09 3.15
N THR A 1062 -35.96 5.19 4.27
CA THR A 1062 -36.03 4.11 5.27
C THR A 1062 -37.22 3.19 5.04
N THR A 1063 -36.94 1.92 4.80
CA THR A 1063 -37.92 0.82 4.85
C THR A 1063 -37.91 0.18 6.23
N GLU A 1064 -39.09 0.01 6.83
CA GLU A 1064 -39.31 -0.66 8.11
C GLU A 1064 -40.14 -1.94 7.91
N VAL A 1065 -39.62 -3.05 8.43
CA VAL A 1065 -40.35 -4.32 8.58
C VAL A 1065 -40.45 -4.60 10.07
N ARG A 1066 -41.67 -4.67 10.61
CA ARG A 1066 -41.91 -4.82 12.05
C ARG A 1066 -42.97 -5.87 12.36
N ARG A 1067 -42.69 -6.74 13.34
CA ARG A 1067 -43.69 -7.65 13.92
C ARG A 1067 -44.71 -6.86 14.75
N LYS A 1068 -45.99 -7.10 14.50
CA LYS A 1068 -47.11 -6.54 15.27
C LYS A 1068 -46.99 -7.04 16.71
N THR A 1069 -46.91 -6.11 17.66
CA THR A 1069 -47.15 -6.42 19.07
C THR A 1069 -48.65 -6.67 19.23
N SER A 1070 -48.99 -7.83 19.82
CA SER A 1070 -50.34 -8.21 20.21
C SER A 1070 -51.02 -7.17 21.09
#